data_AF-A0A3Q0S2Z3-F1
#
_entry.id   AF-A0A3Q0S2Z3-F1
#
_cell.length_a   1.000
_cell.length_b   1.000
_cell.length_c   1.000
_cell.angle_alpha   90.00
_cell.angle_beta   90.00
_cell.angle_gamma   90.00
#
_symmetry.space_group_name_H-M   'P 1'
#
loop_
_entity.id
_entity.type
_entity.pdbx_description
1 polymer ?
#
loop_
_entity_poly.entity_id
_entity_poly.type
_entity_poly.pdbx_seq_one_letter_code
_entity_poly.pdbx_strand_id
1 'polypeptide(L)'
;MIMRKVVDQPKTTRKELESCLDQSMDSVICEVVKYTPSPLPDKHYDVDTTEPISCGLHTMDELLSWKRSEANPFGVAVVPLARREPPLDRCLRRTLVSHDMMGGYLDDRFVQGTNAEAPYAFYHWQYVDIFNYFSHHLVTIPPAVWTNAAHKHGVIVIGTFITEWTEGAAVCEAFLKDEESYRAVADKLVQISHCYGFDGWLINIENILSEAAVQNAPLFLRYLTDQMHERVPGSLVLWYDSVIDSGQLKWQNELNQSNRVFFDACDGFFTNYNWKEENLKGMENYLGVQGRQADIYVGVDVFARGEVVGGMFETNKALEIIRKHNFSAAIFAPGWVYESHNDKSEFRKNQDKFWALLSDYLYIHRGVSLLPFVSSFCQGFGKTVYWQGQHETKRSWFNLTAQEIQPLYYQQALEGQGWLRSSGCPEDAWNGSCSLLLDGLIPASHTAPVCAKIFSIHVPLASSTLVSLIYKASPGIAMSLELMTADASQCTYNDVQEVKLTSVSPEVLDNGHQLVNQFTQLYGNLNPNGWTIRCSQLELRGCILREVCVKIERTGRPKDMPFSCRVGELMVLDVASLQVPSDRIQGLCIDDVVWLHGAGTSPEPATYLLLNATLRWDYPATLVRHFKVYWRRLRGPHPSIPPGQLVLVGRSYSNLFRVTELRVPEPPGLLELVVEPVSKMGFRVPESHWGRRSLSYTEDVTK
;
A
#
# COMPACT_ATOMS: atom_id res chain seq x y z
N MET A 1 -35.18 -11.69 -25.98
CA MET A 1 -35.45 -12.97 -25.28
C MET A 1 -34.43 -13.99 -25.74
N ILE A 2 -33.24 -13.99 -25.14
CA ILE A 2 -32.19 -14.99 -25.31
C ILE A 2 -31.55 -15.13 -23.92
N MET A 3 -31.79 -16.27 -23.27
CA MET A 3 -31.29 -16.58 -21.93
C MET A 3 -29.77 -16.84 -21.99
N ARG A 4 -29.01 -16.10 -21.15
CA ARG A 4 -27.61 -16.38 -20.86
C ARG A 4 -27.53 -17.57 -19.90
N LYS A 5 -26.83 -18.63 -20.31
CA LYS A 5 -26.45 -19.76 -19.44
C LYS A 5 -25.43 -19.26 -18.42
N VAL A 6 -25.79 -19.37 -17.15
CA VAL A 6 -24.86 -19.30 -16.01
C VAL A 6 -24.08 -20.61 -16.01
N VAL A 7 -22.75 -20.51 -16.07
CA VAL A 7 -21.83 -21.65 -15.96
C VAL A 7 -21.57 -21.89 -14.48
N ASP A 8 -21.91 -23.09 -14.01
CA ASP A 8 -21.68 -23.58 -12.65
C ASP A 8 -20.18 -23.64 -12.32
N GLN A 9 -19.79 -23.05 -11.19
CA GLN A 9 -18.48 -23.28 -10.56
C GLN A 9 -18.45 -24.65 -9.86
N PRO A 10 -17.28 -25.33 -9.75
CA PRO A 10 -17.20 -26.61 -9.05
C PRO A 10 -17.41 -26.43 -7.54
N LYS A 11 -18.41 -27.12 -6.99
CA LYS A 11 -18.88 -27.03 -5.59
C LYS A 11 -17.99 -27.72 -4.53
N THR A 12 -16.78 -28.14 -4.85
CA THR A 12 -16.04 -29.11 -4.02
C THR A 12 -14.98 -28.54 -3.06
N THR A 13 -14.53 -27.28 -3.22
CA THR A 13 -13.60 -26.63 -2.27
C THR A 13 -14.26 -25.65 -1.30
N ARG A 14 -15.52 -25.29 -1.55
CA ARG A 14 -16.28 -24.34 -0.71
C ARG A 14 -16.82 -24.99 0.58
N LYS A 15 -17.03 -26.30 0.55
CA LYS A 15 -17.68 -27.05 1.64
C LYS A 15 -16.85 -27.21 2.91
N GLU A 16 -15.52 -27.29 2.80
CA GLU A 16 -14.65 -27.36 3.98
C GLU A 16 -14.44 -25.96 4.60
N LEU A 17 -14.27 -24.92 3.78
CA LEU A 17 -14.16 -23.53 4.23
C LEU A 17 -15.44 -22.96 4.86
N GLU A 18 -16.62 -23.34 4.37
CA GLU A 18 -17.91 -22.93 4.97
C GLU A 18 -18.18 -23.64 6.31
N SER A 19 -17.64 -24.85 6.52
CA SER A 19 -17.94 -25.63 7.73
C SER A 19 -17.41 -25.02 9.04
N CYS A 20 -16.35 -24.20 8.99
CA CYS A 20 -15.81 -23.50 10.16
C CYS A 20 -16.60 -22.23 10.52
N LEU A 21 -17.25 -21.59 9.55
CA LEU A 21 -18.11 -20.42 9.78
C LEU A 21 -19.46 -20.81 10.41
N ASP A 22 -19.85 -22.08 10.28
CA ASP A 22 -21.06 -22.67 10.89
C ASP A 22 -20.86 -23.11 12.36
N GLN A 23 -19.64 -22.98 12.93
CA GLN A 23 -19.38 -23.32 14.33
C GLN A 23 -19.95 -22.26 15.28
N SER A 24 -20.76 -22.71 16.25
CA SER A 24 -21.38 -21.84 17.27
C SER A 24 -20.36 -20.93 17.96
N MET A 25 -20.73 -19.66 18.18
CA MET A 25 -19.82 -18.73 18.85
C MET A 25 -19.49 -19.09 20.31
N ASP A 26 -20.26 -20.02 20.88
CA ASP A 26 -20.16 -20.46 22.28
C ASP A 26 -19.37 -21.77 22.46
N SER A 27 -18.91 -22.43 21.38
CA SER A 27 -18.12 -23.66 21.50
C SER A 27 -16.66 -23.36 21.85
N VAL A 28 -16.12 -24.09 22.83
CA VAL A 28 -14.71 -24.04 23.22
C VAL A 28 -13.91 -24.99 22.33
N ILE A 29 -12.84 -24.51 21.73
CA ILE A 29 -11.89 -25.34 20.98
C ILE A 29 -10.97 -26.04 21.99
N CYS A 30 -10.80 -27.36 21.85
CA CYS A 30 -10.00 -28.17 22.77
C CYS A 30 -8.75 -28.70 22.07
N GLU A 31 -7.59 -28.27 22.52
CA GLU A 31 -6.28 -28.64 21.98
C GLU A 31 -5.48 -29.49 22.96
N VAL A 32 -4.62 -30.37 22.43
CA VAL A 32 -3.60 -31.08 23.21
C VAL A 32 -2.25 -30.50 22.81
N VAL A 33 -1.46 -30.05 23.78
CA VAL A 33 -0.15 -29.45 23.52
C VAL A 33 0.80 -30.52 22.99
N LYS A 34 1.15 -30.43 21.70
CA LYS A 34 2.08 -31.35 21.02
C LYS A 34 3.21 -30.56 20.35
N TYR A 35 4.43 -31.05 20.53
CA TYR A 35 5.65 -30.43 19.98
C TYR A 35 6.07 -31.13 18.67
N THR A 36 5.14 -31.25 17.73
CA THR A 36 5.43 -31.77 16.39
C THR A 36 5.90 -30.65 15.47
N PRO A 37 6.70 -30.94 14.43
CA PRO A 37 6.99 -29.97 13.38
C PRO A 37 5.71 -29.34 12.83
N SER A 38 5.78 -28.05 12.51
CA SER A 38 4.65 -27.32 11.95
C SER A 38 4.17 -28.00 10.66
N PRO A 39 2.86 -28.26 10.48
CA PRO A 39 2.33 -28.79 9.22
C PRO A 39 2.24 -27.71 8.12
N LEU A 40 2.57 -26.46 8.45
CA LEU A 40 2.49 -25.33 7.53
C LEU A 40 3.66 -25.35 6.53
N PRO A 41 3.43 -25.05 5.24
CA PRO A 41 4.50 -25.10 4.24
C PRO A 41 5.57 -24.02 4.47
N ASP A 42 6.84 -24.42 4.58
CA ASP A 42 8.00 -23.53 4.75
C ASP A 42 8.13 -22.45 3.67
N LYS A 43 7.57 -22.70 2.46
CA LYS A 43 7.52 -21.70 1.38
C LYS A 43 6.72 -20.44 1.73
N HIS A 44 5.76 -20.57 2.65
CA HIS A 44 4.72 -19.57 2.94
C HIS A 44 4.75 -19.07 4.38
N TYR A 45 5.52 -19.73 5.23
CA TYR A 45 5.61 -19.46 6.65
C TYR A 45 7.07 -19.57 7.10
N ASP A 46 7.51 -18.64 7.94
CA ASP A 46 8.81 -18.68 8.57
C ASP A 46 8.98 -19.95 9.40
N VAL A 47 10.12 -20.64 9.24
CA VAL A 47 10.31 -21.98 9.81
C VAL A 47 10.39 -21.99 11.34
N ASP A 48 10.85 -20.89 11.93
CA ASP A 48 11.07 -20.78 13.38
C ASP A 48 9.83 -20.25 14.09
N THR A 49 9.21 -19.20 13.54
CA THR A 49 8.12 -18.47 14.17
C THR A 49 6.75 -18.86 13.64
N THR A 50 6.71 -19.52 12.48
CA THR A 50 5.51 -19.75 11.65
C THR A 50 4.84 -18.49 11.14
N GLU A 51 5.49 -17.32 11.15
CA GLU A 51 4.91 -16.09 10.63
C GLU A 51 4.66 -16.18 9.11
N PRO A 52 3.51 -15.72 8.58
CA PRO A 52 3.27 -15.77 7.14
C PRO A 52 4.21 -14.83 6.38
N ILE A 53 4.83 -15.37 5.32
CA ILE A 53 5.78 -14.65 4.48
C ILE A 53 5.36 -14.65 3.01
N SER A 54 5.75 -13.60 2.29
CA SER A 54 5.69 -13.53 0.83
C SER A 54 7.02 -13.97 0.23
N CYS A 55 6.97 -14.63 -0.92
CA CYS A 55 8.15 -15.08 -1.66
C CYS A 55 7.88 -15.08 -3.17
N GLY A 56 8.97 -15.04 -3.95
CA GLY A 56 8.92 -15.29 -5.40
C GLY A 56 9.10 -16.78 -5.72
N LEU A 57 9.04 -17.12 -7.01
CA LEU A 57 9.37 -18.45 -7.51
C LEU A 57 10.73 -18.41 -8.20
N HIS A 58 11.56 -19.40 -7.94
CA HIS A 58 12.95 -19.47 -8.39
C HIS A 58 13.13 -20.33 -9.64
N THR A 59 12.21 -21.27 -9.89
CA THR A 59 12.34 -22.24 -10.99
C THR A 59 11.08 -22.35 -11.84
N MET A 60 11.23 -22.82 -13.08
CA MET A 60 10.10 -23.04 -13.98
C MET A 60 9.17 -24.15 -13.46
N ASP A 61 9.72 -25.15 -12.77
CA ASP A 61 8.92 -26.21 -12.14
C ASP A 61 8.03 -25.68 -11.03
N GLU A 62 8.52 -24.75 -10.20
CA GLU A 62 7.70 -24.07 -9.19
C GLU A 62 6.56 -23.29 -9.84
N LEU A 63 6.82 -22.57 -10.94
CA LEU A 63 5.79 -21.83 -11.68
C LEU A 63 4.73 -22.76 -12.29
N LEU A 64 5.15 -23.78 -13.02
CA LEU A 64 4.25 -24.70 -13.72
C LEU A 64 3.47 -25.60 -12.75
N SER A 65 4.06 -25.94 -11.60
CA SER A 65 3.39 -26.71 -10.54
C SER A 65 2.50 -25.87 -9.62
N TRP A 66 2.60 -24.53 -9.66
CA TRP A 66 1.81 -23.64 -8.82
C TRP A 66 0.31 -23.88 -8.99
N LYS A 67 -0.43 -23.96 -7.87
CA LYS A 67 -1.88 -24.13 -7.87
C LYS A 67 -2.53 -23.12 -6.94
N ARG A 68 -3.66 -22.57 -7.38
CA ARG A 68 -4.49 -21.67 -6.57
C ARG A 68 -4.91 -22.27 -5.23
N SER A 69 -5.13 -23.59 -5.15
CA SER A 69 -5.47 -24.28 -3.90
C SER A 69 -4.35 -24.28 -2.86
N GLU A 70 -3.12 -24.02 -3.27
CA GLU A 70 -1.93 -23.99 -2.41
C GLU A 70 -1.42 -22.55 -2.18
N ALA A 71 -2.15 -21.55 -2.68
CA ALA A 71 -1.82 -20.15 -2.48
C ALA A 71 -2.09 -19.76 -1.02
N ASN A 72 -1.12 -19.11 -0.38
CA ASN A 72 -1.30 -18.62 0.98
C ASN A 72 -2.27 -17.42 0.99
N PRO A 73 -3.41 -17.49 1.71
CA PRO A 73 -4.37 -16.39 1.79
C PRO A 73 -3.79 -15.12 2.41
N PHE A 74 -2.74 -15.22 3.22
CA PHE A 74 -2.04 -14.07 3.79
C PHE A 74 -1.31 -13.21 2.73
N GLY A 75 -0.96 -13.79 1.58
CA GLY A 75 -0.30 -13.09 0.47
C GLY A 75 -1.27 -12.35 -0.45
N VAL A 76 -2.59 -12.45 -0.23
CA VAL A 76 -3.60 -11.83 -1.10
C VAL A 76 -3.81 -10.36 -0.70
N ALA A 77 -3.70 -9.45 -1.66
CA ALA A 77 -4.01 -8.04 -1.45
C ALA A 77 -5.49 -7.85 -1.09
N VAL A 78 -5.75 -7.01 -0.08
CA VAL A 78 -7.09 -6.76 0.49
C VAL A 78 -7.62 -5.37 0.17
N VAL A 79 -6.77 -4.50 -0.41
CA VAL A 79 -7.15 -3.17 -0.87
C VAL A 79 -7.30 -3.20 -2.39
N PRO A 80 -8.50 -2.92 -2.94
CA PRO A 80 -8.68 -2.81 -4.38
C PRO A 80 -8.01 -1.54 -4.92
N LEU A 81 -7.58 -1.59 -6.18
CA LEU A 81 -6.98 -0.44 -6.88
C LEU A 81 -7.95 0.75 -6.90
N ALA A 82 -7.57 1.84 -6.22
CA ALA A 82 -8.33 3.08 -6.23
C ALA A 82 -8.27 3.73 -7.62
N ARG A 83 -9.39 4.32 -8.05
CA ARG A 83 -9.43 5.05 -9.32
C ARG A 83 -8.66 6.36 -9.23
N ARG A 84 -8.26 6.90 -10.38
CA ARG A 84 -7.61 8.21 -10.51
C ARG A 84 -8.32 9.10 -11.50
N GLU A 85 -8.13 10.39 -11.34
CA GLU A 85 -8.63 11.43 -12.24
C GLU A 85 -7.49 12.37 -12.71
N PRO A 86 -7.07 12.32 -13.98
CA PRO A 86 -7.57 11.43 -15.04
C PRO A 86 -7.14 9.96 -14.83
N PRO A 87 -7.81 8.99 -15.49
CA PRO A 87 -7.35 7.61 -15.57
C PRO A 87 -6.02 7.48 -16.35
N LEU A 88 -5.33 6.34 -16.16
CA LEU A 88 -3.97 6.12 -16.69
C LEU A 88 -3.86 6.23 -18.23
N ASP A 89 -4.87 5.75 -18.95
CA ASP A 89 -4.94 5.78 -20.42
C ASP A 89 -4.95 7.20 -20.98
N ARG A 90 -5.38 8.18 -20.18
CA ARG A 90 -5.40 9.61 -20.51
C ARG A 90 -4.17 10.36 -19.99
N CYS A 91 -3.29 9.72 -19.22
CA CYS A 91 -2.04 10.33 -18.80
C CYS A 91 -1.08 10.41 -19.99
N LEU A 92 -0.78 11.62 -20.46
CA LEU A 92 0.14 11.87 -21.58
C LEU A 92 1.58 11.47 -21.29
N ARG A 93 1.97 11.51 -20.00
CA ARG A 93 3.31 11.25 -19.51
C ARG A 93 3.17 10.53 -18.19
N ARG A 94 3.69 9.30 -18.12
CA ARG A 94 3.58 8.43 -16.95
C ARG A 94 4.91 8.33 -16.21
N THR A 95 4.85 7.95 -14.94
CA THR A 95 6.01 7.62 -14.12
C THR A 95 5.90 6.19 -13.62
N LEU A 96 6.80 5.34 -14.09
CA LEU A 96 7.02 4.01 -13.54
C LEU A 96 8.16 4.07 -12.52
N VAL A 97 8.01 3.39 -11.38
CA VAL A 97 9.07 3.18 -10.41
C VAL A 97 9.34 1.68 -10.31
N SER A 98 10.54 1.25 -10.68
CA SER A 98 10.99 -0.13 -10.51
C SER A 98 11.97 -0.16 -9.35
N HIS A 99 11.50 -0.60 -8.18
CA HIS A 99 12.12 -0.21 -6.92
C HIS A 99 13.55 -0.75 -6.70
N ASP A 100 13.82 -1.98 -7.17
CA ASP A 100 15.09 -2.74 -7.04
C ASP A 100 15.84 -2.43 -5.73
N MET A 101 15.52 -3.21 -4.69
CA MET A 101 15.90 -2.93 -3.32
C MET A 101 16.52 -4.17 -2.64
N MET A 102 17.85 -4.22 -2.58
CA MET A 102 18.64 -5.27 -1.92
C MET A 102 18.14 -6.72 -2.16
N GLY A 103 17.74 -7.04 -3.38
CA GLY A 103 17.24 -8.38 -3.75
C GLY A 103 15.78 -8.66 -3.42
N GLY A 104 15.06 -7.71 -2.81
CA GLY A 104 13.65 -7.84 -2.44
C GLY A 104 13.42 -8.75 -1.23
N TYR A 105 12.15 -8.87 -0.82
CA TYR A 105 11.64 -9.70 0.27
C TYR A 105 12.44 -9.55 1.58
N LEU A 106 12.60 -8.30 2.02
CA LEU A 106 13.18 -7.92 3.30
C LEU A 106 12.10 -7.95 4.39
N ASP A 107 11.95 -6.90 5.20
CA ASP A 107 10.86 -6.76 6.17
C ASP A 107 9.46 -6.80 5.54
N ASP A 108 9.36 -6.43 4.27
CA ASP A 108 8.12 -6.42 3.47
C ASP A 108 7.60 -7.80 3.10
N ARG A 109 8.41 -8.86 3.27
CA ARG A 109 7.90 -10.23 3.13
C ARG A 109 6.93 -10.61 4.24
N PHE A 110 7.10 -10.06 5.44
CA PHE A 110 6.24 -10.33 6.59
C PHE A 110 4.96 -9.52 6.47
N VAL A 111 3.91 -10.15 5.94
CA VAL A 111 2.66 -9.48 5.53
C VAL A 111 1.87 -8.87 6.70
N GLN A 112 2.14 -9.32 7.93
CA GLN A 112 1.55 -8.77 9.15
C GLN A 112 2.40 -7.64 9.77
N GLY A 113 3.59 -7.40 9.23
CA GLY A 113 4.52 -6.37 9.65
C GLY A 113 5.60 -6.85 10.61
N THR A 114 6.65 -6.05 10.76
CA THR A 114 7.81 -6.35 11.62
C THR A 114 8.05 -5.25 12.63
N ASN A 115 9.03 -5.45 13.52
CA ASN A 115 9.51 -4.41 14.44
C ASN A 115 10.77 -3.69 13.92
N ALA A 116 10.95 -3.59 12.60
CA ALA A 116 12.11 -2.97 11.97
C ALA A 116 12.33 -1.52 12.41
N GLU A 117 13.57 -1.16 12.76
CA GLU A 117 13.91 0.19 13.22
C GLU A 117 14.00 1.22 12.09
N ALA A 118 14.53 0.80 10.94
CA ALA A 118 14.76 1.65 9.78
C ALA A 118 14.41 0.90 8.48
N PRO A 119 13.14 0.50 8.27
CA PRO A 119 12.73 -0.23 7.07
C PRO A 119 12.79 0.65 5.81
N TYR A 120 12.90 0.01 4.64
CA TYR A 120 12.62 0.66 3.37
C TYR A 120 11.11 0.82 3.18
N ALA A 121 10.61 2.03 3.41
CA ALA A 121 9.20 2.37 3.26
C ALA A 121 9.00 3.55 2.29
N PHE A 122 8.12 3.38 1.30
CA PHE A 122 7.82 4.41 0.30
C PHE A 122 6.49 5.12 0.59
N TYR A 123 6.43 6.43 0.37
CA TYR A 123 5.22 7.23 0.63
C TYR A 123 4.99 8.41 -0.34
N HIS A 124 5.71 8.50 -1.46
CA HIS A 124 5.50 9.55 -2.49
C HIS A 124 4.63 9.06 -3.68
N TRP A 125 3.58 8.31 -3.37
CA TRP A 125 2.72 7.66 -4.37
C TRP A 125 2.00 8.63 -5.31
N GLN A 126 1.85 9.90 -4.92
CA GLN A 126 1.20 10.92 -5.74
C GLN A 126 1.92 11.20 -7.06
N TYR A 127 3.19 10.77 -7.20
CA TYR A 127 3.99 10.98 -8.39
C TYR A 127 4.12 9.74 -9.29
N VAL A 128 3.58 8.61 -8.86
CA VAL A 128 3.84 7.30 -9.46
C VAL A 128 2.56 6.77 -10.08
N ASP A 129 2.63 6.37 -11.35
CA ASP A 129 1.54 5.67 -12.05
C ASP A 129 1.62 4.16 -11.85
N ILE A 130 2.84 3.61 -11.98
CA ILE A 130 3.11 2.18 -11.96
C ILE A 130 4.28 1.91 -11.02
N PHE A 131 4.11 0.94 -10.13
CA PHE A 131 5.15 0.44 -9.25
C PHE A 131 5.49 -1.00 -9.63
N ASN A 132 6.73 -1.25 -10.04
CA ASN A 132 7.24 -2.58 -10.29
C ASN A 132 8.00 -3.09 -9.05
N TYR A 133 7.49 -4.16 -8.45
CA TYR A 133 8.23 -4.90 -7.42
C TYR A 133 9.26 -5.80 -8.11
N PHE A 134 10.48 -5.29 -8.23
CA PHE A 134 11.60 -5.93 -8.92
C PHE A 134 12.46 -6.76 -7.97
N SER A 135 12.80 -7.96 -8.39
CA SER A 135 13.91 -8.76 -7.84
C SER A 135 14.46 -9.67 -8.93
N HIS A 136 15.55 -10.38 -8.65
CA HIS A 136 16.20 -11.32 -9.57
C HIS A 136 15.65 -12.76 -9.44
N HIS A 137 14.42 -12.93 -8.96
CA HIS A 137 13.77 -14.25 -8.94
C HIS A 137 13.09 -14.47 -10.29
N LEU A 138 13.07 -15.70 -10.81
CA LEU A 138 12.41 -16.02 -12.09
C LEU A 138 10.99 -15.45 -12.17
N VAL A 139 10.23 -15.59 -11.08
CA VAL A 139 8.91 -14.96 -10.90
C VAL A 139 8.91 -14.17 -9.60
N THR A 140 8.85 -12.86 -9.71
CA THR A 140 8.74 -11.95 -8.58
C THR A 140 7.29 -11.58 -8.34
N ILE A 141 6.74 -12.05 -7.21
CA ILE A 141 5.38 -11.77 -6.74
C ILE A 141 5.44 -10.60 -5.74
N PRO A 142 4.81 -9.45 -6.02
CA PRO A 142 4.80 -8.32 -5.10
C PRO A 142 4.20 -8.73 -3.73
N PRO A 143 4.88 -8.48 -2.60
CA PRO A 143 4.29 -8.70 -1.28
C PRO A 143 3.02 -7.87 -1.10
N ALA A 144 1.99 -8.48 -0.47
CA ALA A 144 0.67 -7.86 -0.33
C ALA A 144 0.70 -6.45 0.30
N VAL A 145 1.67 -6.19 1.19
CA VAL A 145 1.83 -4.88 1.85
C VAL A 145 2.13 -3.76 0.86
N TRP A 146 2.87 -4.03 -0.23
CA TRP A 146 3.15 -3.08 -1.30
C TRP A 146 1.92 -2.85 -2.17
N THR A 147 1.29 -3.93 -2.62
CA THR A 147 0.05 -3.88 -3.42
C THR A 147 -1.02 -3.10 -2.68
N ASN A 148 -1.23 -3.38 -1.39
CA ASN A 148 -2.22 -2.68 -0.56
C ASN A 148 -1.94 -1.18 -0.44
N ALA A 149 -0.67 -0.80 -0.22
CA ALA A 149 -0.27 0.60 -0.10
C ALA A 149 -0.44 1.35 -1.44
N ALA A 150 0.05 0.76 -2.53
CA ALA A 150 -0.02 1.30 -3.88
C ALA A 150 -1.48 1.47 -4.36
N HIS A 151 -2.30 0.42 -4.21
CA HIS A 151 -3.72 0.42 -4.59
C HIS A 151 -4.52 1.48 -3.86
N LYS A 152 -4.24 1.70 -2.57
CA LYS A 152 -4.87 2.77 -1.78
C LYS A 152 -4.64 4.16 -2.41
N HIS A 153 -3.50 4.35 -3.07
CA HIS A 153 -3.11 5.57 -3.78
C HIS A 153 -3.39 5.51 -5.29
N GLY A 154 -4.10 4.48 -5.76
CA GLY A 154 -4.45 4.28 -7.16
C GLY A 154 -3.27 3.98 -8.09
N VAL A 155 -2.17 3.45 -7.54
CA VAL A 155 -0.96 3.07 -8.27
C VAL A 155 -1.08 1.61 -8.68
N ILE A 156 -0.84 1.33 -9.95
CA ILE A 156 -0.81 -0.04 -10.49
C ILE A 156 0.46 -0.75 -10.01
N VAL A 157 0.35 -2.00 -9.57
CA VAL A 157 1.50 -2.81 -9.12
C VAL A 157 1.74 -3.98 -10.03
N ILE A 158 2.94 -4.06 -10.61
CA ILE A 158 3.35 -5.21 -11.43
C ILE A 158 4.46 -6.00 -10.74
N GLY A 159 4.44 -7.31 -10.95
CA GLY A 159 5.56 -8.21 -10.64
C GLY A 159 6.58 -8.22 -11.77
N THR A 160 7.61 -9.05 -11.65
CA THR A 160 8.64 -9.23 -12.68
C THR A 160 8.74 -10.71 -13.06
N PHE A 161 8.80 -11.02 -14.35
CA PHE A 161 9.25 -12.31 -14.87
C PHE A 161 10.57 -12.09 -15.60
N ILE A 162 11.65 -12.65 -15.06
CA ILE A 162 13.01 -12.37 -15.53
C ILE A 162 13.79 -13.65 -15.80
N THR A 163 14.52 -13.69 -16.91
CA THR A 163 15.48 -14.76 -17.21
C THR A 163 16.84 -14.13 -17.45
N GLU A 164 17.90 -14.69 -16.86
CA GLU A 164 19.24 -14.10 -16.93
C GLU A 164 20.29 -15.17 -17.24
N TRP A 165 21.33 -14.77 -17.96
CA TRP A 165 22.53 -15.58 -18.20
C TRP A 165 22.25 -16.91 -18.93
N THR A 166 23.18 -17.87 -18.79
CA THR A 166 23.11 -19.17 -19.46
C THR A 166 21.90 -20.01 -19.00
N GLU A 167 21.55 -19.94 -17.72
CA GLU A 167 20.41 -20.68 -17.17
C GLU A 167 19.08 -20.11 -17.69
N GLY A 168 18.96 -18.78 -17.76
CA GLY A 168 17.82 -18.10 -18.37
C GLY A 168 17.63 -18.44 -19.85
N ALA A 169 18.73 -18.58 -20.61
CA ALA A 169 18.67 -19.03 -22.00
C ALA A 169 18.03 -20.42 -22.11
N ALA A 170 18.46 -21.39 -21.29
CA ALA A 170 17.90 -22.73 -21.29
C ALA A 170 16.40 -22.73 -20.90
N VAL A 171 16.01 -21.90 -19.93
CA VAL A 171 14.59 -21.72 -19.56
C VAL A 171 13.79 -21.19 -20.76
N CYS A 172 14.29 -20.15 -21.44
CA CYS A 172 13.64 -19.57 -22.61
C CYS A 172 13.47 -20.58 -23.75
N GLU A 173 14.51 -21.34 -24.08
CA GLU A 173 14.42 -22.39 -25.11
C GLU A 173 13.36 -23.44 -24.79
N ALA A 174 13.13 -23.72 -23.51
CA ALA A 174 12.09 -24.66 -23.09
C ALA A 174 10.69 -24.06 -23.20
N PHE A 175 10.44 -22.88 -22.61
CA PHE A 175 9.08 -22.35 -22.55
C PHE A 175 8.64 -21.65 -23.84
N LEU A 176 9.56 -21.11 -24.63
CA LEU A 176 9.28 -20.50 -25.95
C LEU A 176 9.41 -21.51 -27.10
N LYS A 177 9.48 -22.81 -26.81
CA LYS A 177 9.62 -23.86 -27.82
C LYS A 177 8.43 -23.92 -28.78
N ASP A 178 7.21 -23.89 -28.23
CA ASP A 178 5.96 -24.04 -28.96
C ASP A 178 4.81 -23.34 -28.22
N GLU A 179 3.65 -23.27 -28.89
CA GLU A 179 2.47 -22.58 -28.39
C GLU A 179 1.91 -23.14 -27.09
N GLU A 180 1.94 -24.46 -26.92
CA GLU A 180 1.49 -25.09 -25.67
C GLU A 180 2.37 -24.67 -24.50
N SER A 181 3.70 -24.67 -24.71
CA SER A 181 4.68 -24.35 -23.68
C SER A 181 4.59 -22.90 -23.20
N TYR A 182 4.51 -21.92 -24.12
CA TYR A 182 4.47 -20.52 -23.70
C TYR A 182 3.11 -20.13 -23.10
N ARG A 183 2.02 -20.75 -23.58
CA ARG A 183 0.68 -20.54 -22.99
C ARG A 183 0.61 -21.09 -21.58
N ALA A 184 1.24 -22.23 -21.30
CA ALA A 184 1.28 -22.81 -19.96
C ALA A 184 1.96 -21.87 -18.96
N VAL A 185 3.07 -21.24 -19.35
CA VAL A 185 3.74 -20.21 -18.52
C VAL A 185 2.86 -18.97 -18.35
N ALA A 186 2.33 -18.42 -19.45
CA ALA A 186 1.49 -17.23 -19.40
C ALA A 186 0.25 -17.42 -18.52
N ASP A 187 -0.44 -18.57 -18.66
CA ASP A 187 -1.61 -18.89 -17.86
C ASP A 187 -1.30 -18.94 -16.36
N LYS A 188 -0.09 -19.39 -15.96
CA LYS A 188 0.33 -19.37 -14.56
C LYS A 188 0.60 -17.97 -14.05
N LEU A 189 1.28 -17.13 -14.84
CA LEU A 189 1.50 -15.72 -14.50
C LEU A 189 0.16 -14.97 -14.31
N VAL A 190 -0.82 -15.21 -15.20
CA VAL A 190 -2.18 -14.67 -15.07
C VAL A 190 -2.88 -15.18 -13.82
N GLN A 191 -2.80 -16.49 -13.55
CA GLN A 191 -3.42 -17.08 -12.36
C GLN A 191 -2.83 -16.53 -11.05
N ILE A 192 -1.51 -16.34 -10.99
CA ILE A 192 -0.80 -15.80 -9.83
C ILE A 192 -1.21 -14.33 -9.60
N SER A 193 -1.15 -13.49 -10.63
CA SER A 193 -1.57 -12.08 -10.55
C SER A 193 -3.03 -11.96 -10.12
N HIS A 194 -3.94 -12.70 -10.75
CA HIS A 194 -5.36 -12.70 -10.39
C HIS A 194 -5.61 -13.23 -8.96
N CYS A 195 -4.82 -14.21 -8.49
CA CYS A 195 -4.99 -14.78 -7.16
C CYS A 195 -4.52 -13.84 -6.05
N TYR A 196 -3.34 -13.25 -6.20
CA TYR A 196 -2.75 -12.36 -5.20
C TYR A 196 -3.21 -10.91 -5.33
N GLY A 197 -3.83 -10.55 -6.45
CA GLY A 197 -4.51 -9.27 -6.64
C GLY A 197 -3.60 -8.11 -6.99
N PHE A 198 -2.51 -8.37 -7.74
CA PHE A 198 -1.67 -7.34 -8.36
C PHE A 198 -1.88 -7.33 -9.88
N ASP A 199 -1.38 -6.30 -10.57
CA ASP A 199 -1.93 -5.82 -11.84
C ASP A 199 -1.10 -6.16 -13.09
N GLY A 200 -0.18 -7.13 -13.03
CA GLY A 200 0.53 -7.62 -14.21
C GLY A 200 2.04 -7.73 -14.05
N TRP A 201 2.77 -7.57 -15.14
CA TRP A 201 4.14 -8.10 -15.25
C TRP A 201 5.07 -7.22 -16.08
N LEU A 202 6.28 -6.96 -15.55
CA LEU A 202 7.45 -6.63 -16.35
C LEU A 202 8.08 -7.94 -16.86
N ILE A 203 8.25 -8.06 -18.17
CA ILE A 203 8.96 -9.17 -18.80
C ILE A 203 10.37 -8.70 -19.16
N ASN A 204 11.37 -9.32 -18.54
CA ASN A 204 12.78 -8.99 -18.76
C ASN A 204 13.59 -10.23 -19.17
N ILE A 205 13.98 -10.32 -20.45
CA ILE A 205 14.73 -11.46 -20.98
C ILE A 205 16.19 -11.04 -21.19
N GLU A 206 17.05 -11.23 -20.19
CA GLU A 206 18.47 -10.81 -20.18
C GLU A 206 19.41 -11.94 -20.62
N ASN A 207 19.02 -12.65 -21.69
CA ASN A 207 19.80 -13.71 -22.30
C ASN A 207 19.51 -13.83 -23.80
N ILE A 208 20.41 -14.48 -24.55
CA ILE A 208 20.23 -14.74 -25.99
C ILE A 208 19.08 -15.76 -26.19
N LEU A 209 18.37 -15.64 -27.31
CA LEU A 209 17.34 -16.56 -27.78
C LEU A 209 17.74 -17.19 -29.11
N SER A 210 17.36 -18.46 -29.32
CA SER A 210 17.41 -19.08 -30.64
C SER A 210 16.40 -18.46 -31.60
N GLU A 211 16.56 -18.76 -32.90
CA GLU A 211 15.62 -18.31 -33.93
C GLU A 211 14.18 -18.79 -33.66
N ALA A 212 14.03 -20.02 -33.15
CA ALA A 212 12.71 -20.55 -32.79
C ALA A 212 12.12 -19.82 -31.58
N ALA A 213 12.92 -19.61 -30.53
CA ALA A 213 12.46 -18.96 -29.30
C ALA A 213 12.09 -17.48 -29.55
N VAL A 214 12.89 -16.72 -30.31
CA VAL A 214 12.59 -15.31 -30.59
C VAL A 214 11.34 -15.13 -31.47
N GLN A 215 11.05 -16.07 -32.37
CA GLN A 215 9.80 -16.06 -33.16
C GLN A 215 8.56 -16.24 -32.28
N ASN A 216 8.67 -17.01 -31.19
CA ASN A 216 7.57 -17.26 -30.26
C ASN A 216 7.44 -16.21 -29.15
N ALA A 217 8.49 -15.45 -28.83
CA ALA A 217 8.45 -14.44 -27.76
C ALA A 217 7.35 -13.36 -27.95
N PRO A 218 7.14 -12.75 -29.14
CA PRO A 218 6.03 -11.84 -29.35
C PRO A 218 4.65 -12.50 -29.24
N LEU A 219 4.52 -13.79 -29.58
CA LEU A 219 3.27 -14.54 -29.44
C LEU A 219 2.95 -14.81 -27.96
N PHE A 220 3.97 -15.17 -27.18
CA PHE A 220 3.89 -15.27 -25.73
C PHE A 220 3.43 -13.95 -25.10
N LEU A 221 4.08 -12.83 -25.46
CA LEU A 221 3.72 -11.50 -24.94
C LEU A 221 2.27 -11.15 -25.27
N ARG A 222 1.85 -11.32 -26.53
CA ARG A 222 0.46 -11.06 -26.94
C ARG A 222 -0.53 -11.88 -26.15
N TYR A 223 -0.28 -13.19 -26.06
CA TYR A 223 -1.17 -14.10 -25.33
C TYR A 223 -1.22 -13.71 -23.84
N LEU A 224 -0.09 -13.44 -23.21
CA LEU A 224 -0.04 -12.99 -21.81
C LEU A 224 -0.84 -11.70 -21.63
N THR A 225 -0.63 -10.68 -22.47
CA THR A 225 -1.36 -9.40 -22.43
C THR A 225 -2.86 -9.60 -22.57
N ASP A 226 -3.31 -10.36 -23.58
CA ASP A 226 -4.73 -10.60 -23.82
C ASP A 226 -5.40 -11.32 -22.63
N GLN A 227 -4.75 -12.35 -22.09
CA GLN A 227 -5.26 -13.12 -20.96
C GLN A 227 -5.24 -12.31 -19.65
N MET A 228 -4.21 -11.48 -19.46
CA MET A 228 -4.13 -10.53 -18.33
C MET A 228 -5.30 -9.56 -18.38
N HIS A 229 -5.59 -8.93 -19.52
CA HIS A 229 -6.72 -8.03 -19.66
C HIS A 229 -8.09 -8.71 -19.45
N GLU A 230 -8.24 -9.96 -19.90
CA GLU A 230 -9.49 -10.71 -19.69
C GLU A 230 -9.75 -10.97 -18.20
N ARG A 231 -8.72 -11.29 -17.43
CA ARG A 231 -8.87 -11.77 -16.03
C ARG A 231 -8.59 -10.70 -14.98
N VAL A 232 -7.75 -9.73 -15.29
CA VAL A 232 -7.37 -8.62 -14.42
C VAL A 232 -7.56 -7.32 -15.22
N PRO A 233 -8.79 -6.77 -15.26
CA PRO A 233 -9.08 -5.56 -16.05
C PRO A 233 -8.22 -4.37 -15.61
N GLY A 234 -7.58 -3.70 -16.58
CA GLY A 234 -6.67 -2.59 -16.32
C GLY A 234 -5.24 -3.02 -15.94
N SER A 235 -4.92 -4.31 -16.08
CA SER A 235 -3.55 -4.83 -15.95
C SER A 235 -2.60 -4.28 -17.01
N LEU A 236 -1.31 -4.43 -16.78
CA LEU A 236 -0.24 -4.05 -17.70
C LEU A 236 0.81 -5.15 -17.84
N VAL A 237 1.22 -5.41 -19.08
CA VAL A 237 2.38 -6.22 -19.42
C VAL A 237 3.39 -5.33 -20.14
N LEU A 238 4.57 -5.17 -19.54
CA LEU A 238 5.63 -4.32 -20.06
C LEU A 238 6.81 -5.16 -20.52
N TRP A 239 7.43 -4.78 -21.64
CA TRP A 239 8.64 -5.41 -22.15
C TRP A 239 9.86 -4.54 -21.86
N TYR A 240 10.92 -5.12 -21.31
CA TYR A 240 12.22 -4.45 -21.16
C TYR A 240 13.06 -4.56 -22.44
N ASP A 241 13.75 -3.48 -22.82
CA ASP A 241 14.59 -3.38 -24.01
C ASP A 241 15.84 -4.25 -23.94
N SER A 242 15.70 -5.56 -24.10
CA SER A 242 16.79 -6.53 -24.00
C SER A 242 17.13 -7.19 -25.34
N VAL A 243 16.40 -8.24 -25.72
CA VAL A 243 16.63 -8.97 -26.98
C VAL A 243 16.00 -8.24 -28.16
N ILE A 244 16.66 -8.32 -29.31
CA ILE A 244 16.12 -7.83 -30.59
C ILE A 244 15.46 -8.98 -31.38
N ASP A 245 14.78 -8.65 -32.47
CA ASP A 245 14.07 -9.57 -33.37
C ASP A 245 14.91 -10.73 -33.91
N SER A 246 16.24 -10.58 -33.94
CA SER A 246 17.19 -11.64 -34.30
C SER A 246 17.52 -12.60 -33.16
N GLY A 247 17.00 -12.39 -31.94
CA GLY A 247 17.28 -13.16 -30.73
C GLY A 247 18.57 -12.76 -29.99
N GLN A 248 19.33 -11.79 -30.49
CA GLN A 248 20.54 -11.31 -29.81
C GLN A 248 20.16 -10.43 -28.61
N LEU A 249 20.82 -10.63 -27.46
CA LEU A 249 20.74 -9.71 -26.34
C LEU A 249 21.50 -8.43 -26.68
N LYS A 250 20.77 -7.35 -26.98
CA LYS A 250 21.33 -6.08 -27.41
C LYS A 250 20.37 -4.93 -27.11
N TRP A 251 20.56 -4.30 -25.95
CA TRP A 251 19.82 -3.11 -25.55
C TRP A 251 19.97 -1.98 -26.58
N GLN A 252 18.86 -1.49 -27.13
CA GLN A 252 18.89 -0.43 -28.15
C GLN A 252 18.94 0.97 -27.53
N ASN A 253 18.50 1.10 -26.27
CA ASN A 253 18.28 2.35 -25.55
C ASN A 253 17.17 3.22 -26.17
N GLU A 254 16.35 2.63 -27.04
CA GLU A 254 15.27 3.27 -27.76
C GLU A 254 14.32 2.22 -28.33
N LEU A 255 13.09 2.63 -28.65
CA LEU A 255 12.22 1.85 -29.53
C LEU A 255 12.61 2.11 -30.99
N ASN A 256 12.98 1.06 -31.71
CA ASN A 256 13.29 1.11 -33.14
C ASN A 256 12.79 -0.13 -33.87
N GLN A 257 13.18 -0.33 -35.13
CA GLN A 257 12.69 -1.44 -35.95
C GLN A 257 13.07 -2.82 -35.39
N SER A 258 14.21 -2.93 -34.69
CA SER A 258 14.76 -4.21 -34.22
C SER A 258 14.03 -4.76 -32.99
N ASN A 259 13.35 -3.91 -32.21
CA ASN A 259 12.63 -4.32 -30.99
C ASN A 259 11.13 -3.98 -31.00
N ARG A 260 10.65 -3.30 -32.05
CA ARG A 260 9.23 -2.95 -32.21
C ARG A 260 8.28 -4.14 -32.12
N VAL A 261 8.71 -5.32 -32.59
CA VAL A 261 7.87 -6.52 -32.58
C VAL A 261 7.39 -6.89 -31.17
N PHE A 262 8.20 -6.64 -30.14
CA PHE A 262 7.84 -6.90 -28.74
C PHE A 262 6.91 -5.81 -28.19
N PHE A 263 7.21 -4.54 -28.48
CA PHE A 263 6.34 -3.42 -28.07
C PHE A 263 4.94 -3.49 -28.67
N ASP A 264 4.85 -3.88 -29.94
CA ASP A 264 3.55 -4.06 -30.60
C ASP A 264 2.74 -5.17 -29.91
N ALA A 265 3.42 -6.15 -29.28
CA ALA A 265 2.83 -7.33 -28.64
C ALA A 265 2.27 -7.10 -27.22
N CYS A 266 2.66 -6.04 -26.51
CA CYS A 266 2.29 -5.80 -25.12
C CYS A 266 1.89 -4.33 -24.85
N ASP A 267 1.68 -3.95 -23.59
CA ASP A 267 1.08 -2.66 -23.19
C ASP A 267 2.06 -1.51 -23.15
N GLY A 268 3.34 -1.80 -22.91
CA GLY A 268 4.38 -0.78 -22.92
C GLY A 268 5.79 -1.31 -23.05
N PHE A 269 6.71 -0.38 -23.26
CA PHE A 269 8.13 -0.63 -23.50
C PHE A 269 8.98 0.14 -22.50
N PHE A 270 9.86 -0.56 -21.80
CA PHE A 270 10.82 0.02 -20.87
C PHE A 270 12.19 0.00 -21.53
N THR A 271 12.70 1.18 -21.92
CA THR A 271 14.03 1.28 -22.55
C THR A 271 15.15 0.98 -21.57
N ASN A 272 16.28 0.49 -22.06
CA ASN A 272 17.52 0.48 -21.29
C ASN A 272 17.98 1.91 -20.94
N TYR A 273 18.89 2.02 -19.96
CA TYR A 273 19.25 3.29 -19.32
C TYR A 273 20.31 4.11 -20.06
N ASN A 274 21.09 3.52 -20.97
CA ASN A 274 22.24 4.17 -21.64
C ASN A 274 21.87 4.95 -22.91
N TRP A 275 20.69 5.57 -22.92
CA TRP A 275 20.23 6.42 -24.00
C TRP A 275 20.93 7.78 -24.01
N LYS A 276 20.92 8.43 -25.17
CA LYS A 276 21.33 9.83 -25.37
C LYS A 276 20.15 10.63 -25.89
N GLU A 277 20.20 11.97 -25.81
CA GLU A 277 19.11 12.82 -26.31
C GLU A 277 18.82 12.58 -27.81
N GLU A 278 19.82 12.15 -28.58
CA GLU A 278 19.65 11.75 -29.99
C GLU A 278 18.71 10.55 -30.15
N ASN A 279 18.73 9.59 -29.23
CA ASN A 279 17.82 8.44 -29.24
C ASN A 279 16.36 8.89 -29.06
N LEU A 280 16.12 9.82 -28.13
CA LEU A 280 14.77 10.37 -27.90
C LEU A 280 14.26 11.14 -29.11
N LYS A 281 15.11 11.96 -29.74
CA LYS A 281 14.80 12.64 -31.01
C LYS A 281 14.51 11.66 -32.15
N GLY A 282 15.22 10.53 -32.18
CA GLY A 282 14.95 9.44 -33.10
C GLY A 282 13.56 8.84 -32.88
N MET A 283 13.22 8.50 -31.65
CA MET A 283 11.92 7.95 -31.27
C MET A 283 10.75 8.91 -31.55
N GLU A 284 10.91 10.21 -31.31
CA GLU A 284 9.85 11.20 -31.62
C GLU A 284 9.40 11.16 -33.09
N ASN A 285 10.33 10.90 -33.99
CA ASN A 285 10.06 10.84 -35.43
C ASN A 285 9.76 9.42 -35.93
N TYR A 286 9.83 8.42 -35.04
CA TYR A 286 9.61 7.02 -35.39
C TYR A 286 8.11 6.72 -35.46
N LEU A 287 7.64 6.30 -36.64
CA LEU A 287 6.23 6.01 -36.88
C LEU A 287 5.66 4.94 -35.94
N GLY A 288 6.49 4.03 -35.41
CA GLY A 288 6.08 3.01 -34.45
C GLY A 288 5.62 3.55 -33.09
N VAL A 289 5.90 4.83 -32.78
CA VAL A 289 5.50 5.49 -31.53
C VAL A 289 4.10 6.12 -31.62
N GLN A 290 3.59 6.37 -32.84
CA GLN A 290 2.38 7.17 -33.03
C GLN A 290 1.17 6.58 -32.28
N GLY A 291 0.56 7.40 -31.43
CA GLY A 291 -0.59 7.01 -30.60
C GLY A 291 -0.24 6.25 -29.31
N ARG A 292 1.03 5.83 -29.12
CA ARG A 292 1.50 5.04 -27.97
C ARG A 292 2.73 5.63 -27.26
N GLN A 293 2.99 6.93 -27.45
CA GLN A 293 4.15 7.59 -26.85
C GLN A 293 4.18 7.50 -25.31
N ALA A 294 3.00 7.57 -24.67
CA ALA A 294 2.88 7.43 -23.22
C ALA A 294 3.21 6.00 -22.72
N ASP A 295 3.21 5.01 -23.61
CA ASP A 295 3.52 3.61 -23.30
C ASP A 295 5.02 3.29 -23.39
N ILE A 296 5.85 4.28 -23.74
CA ILE A 296 7.32 4.17 -23.78
C ILE A 296 7.89 4.83 -22.54
N TYR A 297 8.43 4.00 -21.64
CA TYR A 297 9.03 4.39 -20.38
C TYR A 297 10.55 4.43 -20.55
N VAL A 298 11.08 5.64 -20.70
CA VAL A 298 12.53 5.83 -20.84
C VAL A 298 13.21 5.58 -19.51
N GLY A 299 14.13 4.62 -19.49
CA GLY A 299 14.79 4.14 -18.27
C GLY A 299 15.73 5.16 -17.65
N VAL A 300 15.70 5.28 -16.32
CA VAL A 300 16.60 6.13 -15.54
C VAL A 300 17.19 5.30 -14.41
N ASP A 301 18.46 4.91 -14.54
CA ASP A 301 19.16 4.17 -13.47
C ASP A 301 19.62 5.12 -12.36
N VAL A 302 18.97 5.04 -11.19
CA VAL A 302 19.29 5.89 -10.05
C VAL A 302 20.67 5.57 -9.46
N PHE A 303 21.19 4.34 -9.62
CA PHE A 303 22.56 4.02 -9.21
C PHE A 303 23.63 4.65 -10.12
N ALA A 304 23.24 5.21 -11.27
CA ALA A 304 24.12 5.76 -12.28
C ALA A 304 25.15 4.74 -12.82
N ARG A 305 24.74 3.51 -13.10
CA ARG A 305 25.63 2.47 -13.65
C ARG A 305 25.79 2.65 -15.16
N GLY A 306 27.05 2.73 -15.61
CA GLY A 306 27.39 2.91 -17.02
C GLY A 306 27.36 4.36 -17.48
N GLU A 307 27.26 4.57 -18.79
CA GLU A 307 27.17 5.90 -19.40
C GLU A 307 25.71 6.37 -19.43
N VAL A 308 25.21 6.90 -18.30
CA VAL A 308 23.83 7.38 -18.18
C VAL A 308 23.76 8.89 -17.96
N VAL A 309 22.59 9.47 -18.18
CA VAL A 309 22.34 10.90 -17.94
C VAL A 309 22.01 11.13 -16.47
N GLY A 310 22.99 11.53 -15.67
CA GLY A 310 22.79 11.81 -14.25
C GLY A 310 22.64 10.54 -13.42
N GLY A 311 21.60 10.48 -12.57
CA GLY A 311 21.42 9.46 -11.53
C GLY A 311 21.75 10.01 -10.14
N MET A 312 21.59 9.22 -9.09
CA MET A 312 21.79 9.65 -7.69
C MET A 312 20.99 10.95 -7.39
N PHE A 313 21.60 11.93 -6.72
CA PHE A 313 21.02 13.28 -6.53
C PHE A 313 21.14 14.20 -7.76
N GLU A 314 21.34 13.64 -8.95
CA GLU A 314 21.24 14.32 -10.24
C GLU A 314 20.21 13.65 -11.19
N THR A 315 19.40 12.74 -10.65
CA THR A 315 18.34 12.00 -11.40
C THR A 315 17.35 12.94 -12.10
N ASN A 316 17.16 14.16 -11.60
CA ASN A 316 16.33 15.18 -12.25
C ASN A 316 16.81 15.55 -13.66
N LYS A 317 18.12 15.47 -13.96
CA LYS A 317 18.66 15.76 -15.29
C LYS A 317 18.11 14.81 -16.36
N ALA A 318 17.98 13.52 -16.02
CA ALA A 318 17.36 12.53 -16.89
C ALA A 318 15.89 12.86 -17.14
N LEU A 319 15.13 13.12 -16.06
CA LEU A 319 13.71 13.43 -16.15
C LEU A 319 13.45 14.70 -16.96
N GLU A 320 14.26 15.74 -16.79
CA GLU A 320 14.16 16.97 -17.58
C GLU A 320 14.18 16.68 -19.08
N ILE A 321 15.16 15.91 -19.54
CA ILE A 321 15.33 15.57 -20.95
C ILE A 321 14.19 14.66 -21.45
N ILE A 322 13.82 13.64 -20.68
CA ILE A 322 12.71 12.73 -21.03
C ILE A 322 11.40 13.51 -21.18
N ARG A 323 11.09 14.39 -20.22
CA ARG A 323 9.84 15.17 -20.20
C ARG A 323 9.81 16.25 -21.27
N LYS A 324 10.97 16.84 -21.63
CA LYS A 324 11.12 17.76 -22.78
C LYS A 324 10.67 17.10 -24.09
N HIS A 325 10.95 15.80 -24.24
CA HIS A 325 10.55 14.99 -25.40
C HIS A 325 9.19 14.27 -25.23
N ASN A 326 8.41 14.65 -24.21
CA ASN A 326 7.07 14.12 -23.92
C ASN A 326 6.96 12.60 -23.71
N PHE A 327 8.04 11.91 -23.34
CA PHE A 327 7.99 10.49 -23.02
C PHE A 327 7.61 10.21 -21.56
N SER A 328 7.17 8.98 -21.31
CA SER A 328 7.08 8.42 -19.96
C SER A 328 8.48 8.09 -19.43
N ALA A 329 8.62 7.99 -18.11
CA ALA A 329 9.89 7.70 -17.46
C ALA A 329 9.77 6.44 -16.59
N ALA A 330 10.80 5.60 -16.58
CA ALA A 330 10.95 4.50 -15.63
C ALA A 330 12.14 4.79 -14.70
N ILE A 331 11.85 5.18 -13.47
CA ILE A 331 12.86 5.39 -12.42
C ILE A 331 13.25 4.01 -11.88
N PHE A 332 14.43 3.52 -12.27
CA PHE A 332 14.95 2.22 -11.90
C PHE A 332 15.88 2.31 -10.69
N ALA A 333 15.71 1.38 -9.76
CA ALA A 333 16.55 1.19 -8.59
C ALA A 333 16.69 2.42 -7.66
N PRO A 334 15.59 3.14 -7.32
CA PRO A 334 15.64 4.13 -6.25
C PRO A 334 15.97 3.53 -4.88
N GLY A 335 16.07 2.19 -4.74
CA GLY A 335 16.75 1.51 -3.63
C GLY A 335 18.10 2.13 -3.29
N TRP A 336 18.80 2.72 -4.26
CA TRP A 336 20.02 3.54 -4.08
C TRP A 336 19.93 4.53 -2.91
N VAL A 337 18.78 5.21 -2.75
CA VAL A 337 18.57 6.23 -1.70
C VAL A 337 18.74 5.63 -0.30
N TYR A 338 18.41 4.35 -0.15
CA TYR A 338 18.60 3.58 1.06
C TYR A 338 19.97 2.91 1.09
N GLU A 339 20.34 2.19 0.04
CA GLU A 339 21.51 1.32 -0.01
C GLU A 339 22.83 2.08 0.15
N SER A 340 22.95 3.23 -0.50
CA SER A 340 24.21 3.99 -0.57
C SER A 340 24.51 4.82 0.68
N HIS A 341 23.64 4.78 1.69
CA HIS A 341 23.82 5.49 2.96
C HIS A 341 24.05 4.49 4.09
N ASN A 342 25.11 4.66 4.88
CA ASN A 342 25.43 3.77 6.00
C ASN A 342 24.39 3.87 7.13
N ASP A 343 23.95 5.08 7.44
CA ASP A 343 22.93 5.33 8.46
C ASP A 343 21.53 5.23 7.85
N LYS A 344 20.87 4.09 8.05
CA LYS A 344 19.53 3.83 7.54
C LYS A 344 18.46 4.69 8.23
N SER A 345 18.74 5.26 9.40
CA SER A 345 17.78 6.13 10.11
C SER A 345 17.53 7.46 9.38
N GLU A 346 18.47 7.90 8.53
CA GLU A 346 18.33 9.10 7.69
C GLU A 346 17.52 8.84 6.41
N PHE A 347 17.09 7.60 6.14
CA PHE A 347 16.41 7.24 4.89
C PHE A 347 15.18 8.11 4.62
N ARG A 348 14.38 8.42 5.63
CA ARG A 348 13.19 9.29 5.48
C ARG A 348 13.56 10.64 4.85
N LYS A 349 14.57 11.30 5.41
CA LYS A 349 15.05 12.61 4.95
C LYS A 349 15.71 12.52 3.56
N ASN A 350 16.46 11.45 3.29
CA ASN A 350 17.07 11.24 1.98
C ASN A 350 16.02 10.97 0.90
N GLN A 351 14.97 10.23 1.24
CA GLN A 351 13.80 10.01 0.39
C GLN A 351 13.09 11.34 0.10
N ASP A 352 12.75 12.13 1.12
CA ASP A 352 12.13 13.46 0.94
C ASP A 352 12.96 14.35 0.02
N LYS A 353 14.30 14.38 0.23
CA LYS A 353 15.23 15.14 -0.61
C LYS A 353 15.23 14.63 -2.06
N PHE A 354 15.25 13.31 -2.25
CA PHE A 354 15.27 12.69 -3.57
C PHE A 354 13.97 13.00 -4.34
N TRP A 355 12.80 12.86 -3.73
CA TRP A 355 11.54 13.12 -4.42
C TRP A 355 11.26 14.62 -4.61
N ALA A 356 11.71 15.47 -3.70
CA ALA A 356 11.66 16.92 -3.89
C ALA A 356 12.50 17.35 -5.12
N LEU A 357 13.69 16.76 -5.30
CA LEU A 357 14.56 17.01 -6.45
C LEU A 357 13.86 16.70 -7.79
N LEU A 358 12.98 15.70 -7.83
CA LEU A 358 12.30 15.27 -9.06
C LEU A 358 10.96 15.99 -9.30
N SER A 359 10.43 16.68 -8.29
CA SER A 359 9.02 17.12 -8.26
C SER A 359 8.60 18.00 -9.45
N ASP A 360 9.49 18.84 -9.98
CA ASP A 360 9.20 19.70 -11.15
C ASP A 360 8.92 18.91 -12.44
N TYR A 361 9.31 17.64 -12.49
CA TYR A 361 9.17 16.76 -13.66
C TYR A 361 8.13 15.64 -13.47
N LEU A 362 7.41 15.65 -12.34
CA LEU A 362 6.45 14.62 -11.95
C LEU A 362 5.04 15.20 -11.85
N TYR A 363 4.05 14.44 -12.34
CA TYR A 363 2.64 14.81 -12.23
C TYR A 363 2.10 14.45 -10.85
N ILE A 364 1.31 15.34 -10.26
CA ILE A 364 0.55 15.03 -9.05
C ILE A 364 -0.77 14.38 -9.44
N HIS A 365 -0.90 13.09 -9.16
CA HIS A 365 -2.13 12.33 -9.44
C HIS A 365 -3.20 12.58 -8.36
N ARG A 366 -4.46 12.65 -8.80
CA ARG A 366 -5.62 12.78 -7.91
C ARG A 366 -6.30 11.43 -7.75
N GLY A 367 -6.18 10.86 -6.55
CA GLY A 367 -6.93 9.67 -6.18
C GLY A 367 -8.43 9.98 -6.02
N VAL A 368 -9.27 9.11 -6.58
CA VAL A 368 -10.72 9.14 -6.39
C VAL A 368 -11.04 8.39 -5.10
N SER A 369 -11.66 9.09 -4.16
CA SER A 369 -12.11 8.51 -2.89
C SER A 369 -13.61 8.79 -2.70
N LEU A 370 -14.32 7.85 -2.08
CA LEU A 370 -15.71 8.06 -1.68
C LEU A 370 -15.77 8.52 -0.22
N LEU A 371 -16.91 9.10 0.18
CA LEU A 371 -17.18 9.36 1.60
C LEU A 371 -17.39 8.02 2.35
N PRO A 372 -16.88 7.90 3.59
CA PRO A 372 -16.03 8.88 4.28
C PRO A 372 -14.60 8.86 3.73
N PHE A 373 -14.05 10.07 3.51
CA PHE A 373 -12.62 10.26 3.27
C PHE A 373 -11.95 10.52 4.62
N VAL A 374 -10.91 9.74 4.92
CA VAL A 374 -10.16 9.82 6.19
C VAL A 374 -8.68 9.67 5.88
N SER A 375 -7.86 10.54 6.47
CA SER A 375 -6.41 10.33 6.52
C SER A 375 -5.84 10.84 7.85
N SER A 376 -5.10 9.98 8.52
CA SER A 376 -4.22 10.29 9.66
C SER A 376 -2.77 10.50 9.24
N PHE A 377 -2.47 10.46 7.94
CA PHE A 377 -1.12 10.56 7.38
C PHE A 377 -0.16 9.46 7.86
N CYS A 378 -0.67 8.37 8.42
CA CYS A 378 0.17 7.25 8.85
C CYS A 378 0.97 6.71 7.67
N GLN A 379 2.28 6.61 7.80
CA GLN A 379 3.17 6.14 6.74
C GLN A 379 3.35 4.62 6.72
N GLY A 380 2.78 3.90 7.69
CA GLY A 380 2.92 2.46 7.86
C GLY A 380 4.23 2.02 8.52
N PHE A 381 5.02 2.96 9.07
CA PHE A 381 6.23 2.64 9.83
C PHE A 381 6.59 3.76 10.80
N GLY A 382 7.26 3.43 11.91
CA GLY A 382 7.77 4.42 12.86
C GLY A 382 8.27 3.79 14.16
N LYS A 383 8.82 4.61 15.06
CA LYS A 383 9.34 4.18 16.38
C LYS A 383 8.25 4.01 17.45
N THR A 384 7.04 4.46 17.16
CA THR A 384 5.91 4.46 18.09
C THR A 384 4.62 4.32 17.29
N VAL A 385 3.65 3.61 17.86
CA VAL A 385 2.28 3.55 17.34
C VAL A 385 1.42 4.48 18.19
N TYR A 386 0.76 5.43 17.55
CA TYR A 386 -0.16 6.37 18.17
C TYR A 386 -1.62 5.90 17.98
N TRP A 387 -2.43 6.13 19.00
CA TRP A 387 -3.86 5.95 18.98
C TRP A 387 -4.53 7.09 19.73
N GLN A 388 -5.33 7.90 19.05
CA GLN A 388 -5.99 9.09 19.61
C GLN A 388 -5.00 10.02 20.37
N GLY A 389 -3.82 10.22 19.78
CA GLY A 389 -2.76 11.08 20.33
C GLY A 389 -1.98 10.48 21.50
N GLN A 390 -2.24 9.22 21.88
CA GLN A 390 -1.53 8.48 22.93
C GLN A 390 -0.60 7.42 22.35
N HIS A 391 0.48 7.10 23.07
CA HIS A 391 1.38 6.01 22.69
C HIS A 391 0.72 4.67 23.03
N GLU A 392 0.34 3.88 22.02
CA GLU A 392 -0.17 2.52 22.21
C GLU A 392 0.98 1.54 22.42
N THR A 393 2.03 1.64 21.61
CA THR A 393 3.27 0.87 21.74
C THR A 393 4.48 1.75 21.48
N LYS A 394 5.55 1.56 22.28
CA LYS A 394 6.84 2.27 22.14
C LYS A 394 7.90 1.37 21.52
N ARG A 395 7.51 0.64 20.47
CA ARG A 395 8.41 -0.22 19.69
C ARG A 395 8.40 0.23 18.25
N SER A 396 9.54 0.08 17.57
CA SER A 396 9.62 0.26 16.13
C SER A 396 8.68 -0.71 15.44
N TRP A 397 8.05 -0.29 14.35
CA TRP A 397 7.10 -1.09 13.61
C TRP A 397 7.10 -0.73 12.13
N PHE A 398 6.75 -1.71 11.30
CA PHE A 398 6.63 -1.60 9.86
C PHE A 398 5.49 -2.48 9.35
N ASN A 399 4.50 -1.89 8.67
CA ASN A 399 3.48 -2.59 7.89
C ASN A 399 2.88 -1.59 6.87
N LEU A 400 3.24 -1.72 5.59
CA LEU A 400 2.75 -0.79 4.55
C LEU A 400 1.24 -0.88 4.30
N THR A 401 0.58 -1.99 4.64
CA THR A 401 -0.89 -2.07 4.58
C THR A 401 -1.55 -1.03 5.50
N ALA A 402 -0.88 -0.67 6.60
CA ALA A 402 -1.32 0.35 7.57
C ALA A 402 -1.22 1.79 7.05
N GLN A 403 -0.51 2.01 5.94
CA GLN A 403 -0.31 3.35 5.40
C GLN A 403 -1.65 3.98 5.02
N GLU A 404 -1.92 5.21 5.43
CA GLU A 404 -3.12 5.95 5.00
C GLU A 404 -2.81 6.83 3.78
N ILE A 405 -3.82 7.53 3.24
CA ILE A 405 -3.61 8.41 2.08
C ILE A 405 -2.58 9.49 2.44
N GLN A 406 -1.45 9.52 1.74
CA GLN A 406 -0.35 10.44 2.01
C GLN A 406 -0.63 11.86 1.51
N PRO A 407 -0.19 12.91 2.24
CA PRO A 407 -0.35 14.30 1.83
C PRO A 407 0.69 14.70 0.78
N LEU A 408 0.59 15.94 0.29
CA LEU A 408 1.64 16.54 -0.53
C LEU A 408 2.82 16.98 0.33
N TYR A 409 4.02 16.52 -0.02
CA TYR A 409 5.29 16.93 0.59
C TYR A 409 6.02 17.89 -0.33
N TYR A 410 6.32 19.10 0.16
CA TYR A 410 6.95 20.15 -0.63
C TYR A 410 7.52 21.25 0.26
N GLN A 411 8.35 22.11 -0.34
CA GLN A 411 8.82 23.36 0.24
C GLN A 411 8.59 24.49 -0.75
N GLN A 412 8.10 25.63 -0.27
CA GLN A 412 7.75 26.79 -1.07
C GLN A 412 8.29 28.07 -0.43
N ALA A 413 8.95 28.91 -1.23
CA ALA A 413 9.28 30.27 -0.84
C ALA A 413 8.03 31.17 -0.95
N LEU A 414 7.86 32.04 0.03
CA LEU A 414 6.82 33.07 0.06
C LEU A 414 7.46 34.45 -0.18
N GLU A 415 6.64 35.43 -0.52
CA GLU A 415 7.10 36.82 -0.61
C GLU A 415 7.71 37.32 0.70
N GLY A 416 8.66 38.26 0.62
CA GLY A 416 9.26 38.88 1.80
C GLY A 416 10.15 37.94 2.63
N GLN A 417 10.83 36.98 1.99
CA GLN A 417 11.69 35.96 2.64
C GLN A 417 10.92 34.96 3.52
N GLY A 418 9.59 34.91 3.41
CA GLY A 418 8.80 33.87 4.03
C GLY A 418 9.01 32.52 3.36
N TRP A 419 8.58 31.45 4.03
CA TRP A 419 8.60 30.11 3.46
C TRP A 419 7.60 29.21 4.18
N LEU A 420 7.18 28.16 3.49
CA LEU A 420 6.31 27.10 3.98
C LEU A 420 6.92 25.75 3.58
N ARG A 421 6.84 24.77 4.48
CA ARG A 421 7.20 23.39 4.21
C ARG A 421 6.13 22.45 4.74
N SER A 422 5.87 21.40 3.97
CA SER A 422 4.98 20.29 4.28
C SER A 422 5.80 18.99 4.35
N SER A 423 5.87 18.37 5.52
CA SER A 423 6.68 17.16 5.78
C SER A 423 5.99 16.20 6.76
N GLY A 424 6.43 14.95 6.84
CA GLY A 424 5.93 14.00 7.85
C GLY A 424 6.58 14.20 9.22
N CYS A 425 5.80 14.18 10.30
CA CYS A 425 6.29 14.24 11.70
C CYS A 425 6.00 12.92 12.44
N PRO A 426 7.03 12.08 12.66
CA PRO A 426 6.88 10.81 13.37
C PRO A 426 6.87 10.94 14.91
N GLU A 427 7.22 12.11 15.46
CA GLU A 427 7.40 12.29 16.91
C GLU A 427 6.09 12.54 17.68
N ASP A 428 5.05 13.01 17.00
CA ASP A 428 3.75 13.36 17.61
C ASP A 428 2.64 13.18 16.57
N ALA A 429 1.95 12.04 16.63
CA ALA A 429 0.88 11.69 15.71
C ALA A 429 -0.44 11.44 16.45
N TRP A 430 -1.55 11.57 15.71
CA TRP A 430 -2.87 11.24 16.27
C TRP A 430 -3.16 9.75 16.16
N ASN A 431 -3.08 9.18 14.95
CA ASN A 431 -3.28 7.75 14.70
C ASN A 431 -2.16 7.21 13.79
N GLY A 432 -1.64 6.03 14.13
CA GLY A 432 -0.62 5.35 13.33
C GLY A 432 0.79 5.81 13.68
N SER A 433 1.59 6.22 12.71
CA SER A 433 3.03 6.51 12.92
C SER A 433 3.48 7.93 12.63
N CYS A 434 2.65 8.75 11.99
CA CYS A 434 3.07 10.04 11.47
C CYS A 434 1.88 11.00 11.48
N SER A 435 2.12 12.26 11.84
CA SER A 435 1.24 13.39 11.48
C SER A 435 1.84 14.15 10.30
N LEU A 436 1.09 15.10 9.76
CA LEU A 436 1.63 16.09 8.83
C LEU A 436 2.14 17.32 9.58
N LEU A 437 3.36 17.75 9.31
CA LEU A 437 3.95 18.98 9.80
C LEU A 437 3.91 20.06 8.73
N LEU A 438 3.32 21.20 9.08
CA LEU A 438 3.33 22.42 8.32
C LEU A 438 4.13 23.46 9.11
N ASP A 439 5.32 23.81 8.64
CA ASP A 439 6.19 24.77 9.30
C ASP A 439 6.75 25.81 8.34
N GLY A 440 7.19 26.94 8.89
CA GLY A 440 7.61 28.05 8.06
C GLY A 440 7.79 29.37 8.79
N LEU A 441 7.90 30.43 7.99
CA LEU A 441 8.03 31.81 8.45
C LEU A 441 7.00 32.68 7.71
N ILE A 442 6.13 33.36 8.47
CA ILE A 442 5.26 34.43 7.97
C ILE A 442 5.94 35.78 8.23
N PRO A 443 6.40 36.49 7.19
CA PRO A 443 7.00 37.81 7.36
C PRO A 443 6.02 38.84 7.93
N ALA A 444 6.56 39.88 8.57
CA ALA A 444 5.77 41.00 9.08
C ALA A 444 4.95 41.69 7.97
N SER A 445 5.53 41.78 6.77
CA SER A 445 4.89 42.36 5.57
C SER A 445 3.77 41.49 5.01
N HIS A 446 3.74 40.20 5.30
CA HIS A 446 2.70 39.29 4.83
C HIS A 446 1.46 39.41 5.73
N THR A 447 0.34 39.82 5.12
CA THR A 447 -0.93 40.09 5.80
C THR A 447 -2.02 39.08 5.46
N ALA A 448 -1.89 38.39 4.33
CA ALA A 448 -2.81 37.34 3.92
C ALA A 448 -2.52 36.02 4.68
N PRO A 449 -3.52 35.12 4.79
CA PRO A 449 -3.30 33.76 5.28
C PRO A 449 -2.33 32.99 4.39
N VAL A 450 -1.40 32.25 4.99
CA VAL A 450 -0.58 31.28 4.25
C VAL A 450 -1.43 30.03 4.01
N CYS A 451 -1.61 29.65 2.75
CA CYS A 451 -2.44 28.51 2.37
C CYS A 451 -1.57 27.30 2.02
N ALA A 452 -1.59 26.28 2.87
CA ALA A 452 -0.84 25.04 2.65
C ALA A 452 -1.74 23.99 2.01
N LYS A 453 -1.48 23.63 0.74
CA LYS A 453 -2.23 22.59 0.03
C LYS A 453 -1.77 21.21 0.49
N ILE A 454 -2.60 20.51 1.24
CA ILE A 454 -2.24 19.21 1.83
C ILE A 454 -2.69 18.02 0.97
N PHE A 455 -3.76 18.18 0.17
CA PHE A 455 -4.27 17.13 -0.70
C PHE A 455 -4.70 17.64 -2.07
N SER A 456 -4.50 16.79 -3.09
CA SER A 456 -5.09 16.88 -4.42
C SER A 456 -5.89 15.59 -4.64
N ILE A 457 -7.21 15.65 -4.57
CA ILE A 457 -8.10 14.47 -4.49
C ILE A 457 -9.32 14.64 -5.39
N HIS A 458 -10.13 13.60 -5.51
CA HIS A 458 -11.45 13.65 -6.12
C HIS A 458 -12.44 12.95 -5.17
N VAL A 459 -13.17 13.74 -4.38
CA VAL A 459 -14.17 13.23 -3.43
C VAL A 459 -15.53 13.84 -3.72
N PRO A 460 -16.51 13.07 -4.24
CA PRO A 460 -17.88 13.53 -4.36
C PRO A 460 -18.44 13.88 -2.97
N LEU A 461 -18.95 15.10 -2.81
CA LEU A 461 -19.48 15.59 -1.53
C LEU A 461 -20.96 15.26 -1.38
N ALA A 462 -21.37 14.99 -0.14
CA ALA A 462 -22.78 14.93 0.23
C ALA A 462 -23.35 16.36 0.34
N SER A 463 -24.68 16.49 0.26
CA SER A 463 -25.35 17.80 0.35
C SER A 463 -24.99 18.54 1.65
N SER A 464 -24.91 17.78 2.74
CA SER A 464 -24.50 18.24 4.07
C SER A 464 -23.28 17.43 4.48
N THR A 465 -22.10 18.04 4.42
CA THR A 465 -20.81 17.40 4.72
C THR A 465 -20.25 17.91 6.04
N LEU A 466 -19.82 17.01 6.92
CA LEU A 466 -19.04 17.34 8.11
C LEU A 466 -17.56 17.15 7.81
N VAL A 467 -16.75 18.17 8.12
CA VAL A 467 -15.29 18.13 8.02
C VAL A 467 -14.70 18.22 9.42
N SER A 468 -13.87 17.25 9.80
CA SER A 468 -13.16 17.24 11.08
C SER A 468 -11.66 17.37 10.85
N LEU A 469 -11.04 18.35 11.52
CA LEU A 469 -9.60 18.58 11.51
C LEU A 469 -9.05 18.43 12.92
N ILE A 470 -8.11 17.51 13.10
CA ILE A 470 -7.41 17.30 14.36
C ILE A 470 -5.99 17.84 14.21
N TYR A 471 -5.61 18.83 15.02
CA TYR A 471 -4.34 19.53 14.84
C TYR A 471 -3.74 20.11 16.13
N LYS A 472 -2.46 20.49 16.08
CA LYS A 472 -1.75 21.32 17.07
C LYS A 472 -1.17 22.53 16.34
N ALA A 473 -1.28 23.73 16.93
CA ALA A 473 -0.71 24.95 16.37
C ALA A 473 0.22 25.62 17.38
N SER A 474 1.32 26.20 16.90
CA SER A 474 2.22 27.02 17.73
C SER A 474 1.51 28.27 18.26
N PRO A 475 1.90 28.80 19.43
CA PRO A 475 1.28 30.01 19.99
C PRO A 475 1.28 31.19 19.02
N GLY A 476 0.18 31.93 18.98
CA GLY A 476 0.01 33.08 18.08
C GLY A 476 -0.45 32.73 16.66
N ILE A 477 -0.63 31.44 16.35
CA ILE A 477 -1.12 30.95 15.05
C ILE A 477 -2.54 30.40 15.16
N ALA A 478 -3.39 30.81 14.23
CA ALA A 478 -4.70 30.22 14.00
C ALA A 478 -4.67 29.34 12.74
N MET A 479 -5.46 28.26 12.77
CA MET A 479 -5.65 27.36 11.65
C MET A 479 -7.11 27.26 11.27
N SER A 480 -7.38 27.26 9.98
CA SER A 480 -8.69 26.98 9.39
C SER A 480 -8.54 26.20 8.09
N LEU A 481 -9.66 25.75 7.50
CA LEU A 481 -9.66 25.02 6.24
C LEU A 481 -10.11 25.90 5.07
N GLU A 482 -9.50 25.66 3.93
CA GLU A 482 -9.96 26.10 2.62
C GLU A 482 -10.06 24.88 1.71
N LEU A 483 -11.24 24.70 1.13
CA LEU A 483 -11.55 23.56 0.27
C LEU A 483 -11.79 24.08 -1.14
N MET A 484 -11.13 23.47 -2.12
CA MET A 484 -11.38 23.78 -3.52
C MET A 484 -12.37 22.75 -4.07
N THR A 485 -13.51 23.23 -4.55
CA THR A 485 -14.60 22.39 -5.06
C THR A 485 -14.87 22.66 -6.53
N ALA A 486 -15.41 21.66 -7.22
CA ALA A 486 -15.87 21.76 -8.59
C ALA A 486 -17.30 21.25 -8.72
N ASP A 487 -18.07 21.79 -9.66
CA ASP A 487 -19.38 21.24 -10.02
C ASP A 487 -19.20 19.84 -10.63
N ALA A 488 -19.94 18.86 -10.11
CA ALA A 488 -19.87 17.48 -10.56
C ALA A 488 -20.24 17.33 -12.03
N SER A 489 -21.17 18.15 -12.55
CA SER A 489 -21.57 18.12 -13.96
C SER A 489 -20.42 18.50 -14.90
N GLN A 490 -19.56 19.43 -14.48
CA GLN A 490 -18.39 19.87 -15.25
C GLN A 490 -17.25 18.84 -15.21
N CYS A 491 -17.26 17.95 -14.22
CA CYS A 491 -16.27 16.88 -14.08
C CYS A 491 -16.58 15.62 -14.92
N THR A 492 -17.69 15.62 -15.67
CA THR A 492 -18.09 14.49 -16.55
C THR A 492 -17.64 14.66 -18.00
N TYR A 493 -17.21 15.86 -18.40
CA TYR A 493 -16.78 16.14 -19.77
C TYR A 493 -15.33 15.73 -19.97
N ASN A 494 -15.11 14.90 -20.99
CA ASN A 494 -13.87 14.17 -21.30
C ASN A 494 -12.70 15.04 -21.81
N ASP A 495 -12.81 16.37 -21.76
CA ASP A 495 -11.73 17.25 -22.19
C ASP A 495 -10.88 17.68 -21.01
N VAL A 496 -9.56 17.65 -21.20
CA VAL A 496 -8.49 18.06 -20.28
C VAL A 496 -8.54 19.57 -19.95
N GLN A 497 -9.68 20.24 -20.14
CA GLN A 497 -9.87 21.63 -19.75
C GLN A 497 -9.85 21.76 -18.23
N GLU A 498 -9.14 22.79 -17.75
CA GLU A 498 -9.09 23.14 -16.34
C GLU A 498 -10.52 23.38 -15.81
N VAL A 499 -11.04 22.41 -15.06
CA VAL A 499 -12.31 22.57 -14.37
C VAL A 499 -12.19 23.74 -13.40
N LYS A 500 -13.08 24.73 -13.54
CA LYS A 500 -13.08 25.91 -12.69
C LYS A 500 -13.29 25.51 -11.23
N LEU A 501 -12.29 25.75 -10.40
CA LEU A 501 -12.36 25.51 -8.96
C LEU A 501 -13.01 26.71 -8.25
N THR A 502 -13.83 26.40 -7.25
CA THR A 502 -14.44 27.36 -6.34
C THR A 502 -13.88 27.14 -4.95
N SER A 503 -13.23 28.16 -4.39
CA SER A 503 -12.78 28.15 -3.00
C SER A 503 -13.98 28.30 -2.07
N VAL A 504 -14.07 27.41 -1.08
CA VAL A 504 -15.05 27.49 0.02
C VAL A 504 -14.34 27.29 1.35
N SER A 505 -14.79 28.01 2.37
CA SER A 505 -14.39 27.79 3.75
C SER A 505 -15.57 27.20 4.51
N PRO A 506 -15.44 25.98 5.07
CA PRO A 506 -16.52 25.36 5.82
C PRO A 506 -16.80 26.15 7.12
N GLU A 507 -18.07 26.19 7.53
CA GLU A 507 -18.51 26.92 8.71
C GLU A 507 -18.06 26.16 9.97
N VAL A 508 -17.33 26.83 10.85
CA VAL A 508 -16.85 26.22 12.10
C VAL A 508 -18.02 26.06 13.06
N LEU A 509 -18.20 24.85 13.59
CA LEU A 509 -19.26 24.54 14.53
C LEU A 509 -18.80 24.74 15.97
N ASP A 510 -19.65 25.36 16.80
CA ASP A 510 -19.40 25.50 18.23
C ASP A 510 -19.49 24.16 18.97
N ASN A 511 -18.82 24.08 20.13
CA ASN A 511 -18.82 22.88 20.97
C ASN A 511 -20.22 22.43 21.43
N GLY A 512 -21.20 23.35 21.49
CA GLY A 512 -22.58 23.03 21.85
C GLY A 512 -23.44 22.52 20.69
N HIS A 513 -22.92 22.55 19.46
CA HIS A 513 -23.68 22.18 18.27
C HIS A 513 -23.99 20.67 18.27
N GLN A 514 -25.20 20.30 17.82
CA GLN A 514 -25.68 18.91 17.87
C GLN A 514 -24.74 17.93 17.15
N LEU A 515 -24.24 18.29 15.98
CA LEU A 515 -23.31 17.44 15.20
C LEU A 515 -21.97 17.22 15.93
N VAL A 516 -21.47 18.23 16.63
CA VAL A 516 -20.21 18.14 17.40
C VAL A 516 -20.40 17.22 18.60
N ASN A 517 -21.53 17.34 19.29
CA ASN A 517 -21.90 16.45 20.40
C ASN A 517 -22.03 14.99 19.92
N GLN A 518 -22.71 14.76 18.79
CA GLN A 518 -22.86 13.44 18.20
C GLN A 518 -21.52 12.84 17.77
N PHE A 519 -20.68 13.62 17.08
CA PHE A 519 -19.33 13.20 16.69
C PHE A 519 -18.47 12.83 17.91
N THR A 520 -18.50 13.66 18.95
CA THR A 520 -17.77 13.43 20.20
C THR A 520 -18.26 12.17 20.92
N GLN A 521 -19.58 11.94 20.97
CA GLN A 521 -20.14 10.73 21.56
C GLN A 521 -19.70 9.46 20.81
N LEU A 522 -19.62 9.51 19.48
CA LEU A 522 -19.19 8.38 18.64
C LEU A 522 -17.69 8.05 18.79
N TYR A 523 -16.84 9.07 18.89
CA TYR A 523 -15.42 8.91 19.23
C TYR A 523 -15.21 8.48 20.69
N GLY A 524 -16.14 8.86 21.58
CA GLY A 524 -16.11 8.67 23.02
C GLY A 524 -15.34 9.77 23.75
N ASN A 525 -14.96 9.52 25.02
CA ASN A 525 -14.18 10.49 25.81
C ASN A 525 -12.84 10.81 25.15
N LEU A 526 -12.79 11.91 24.41
CA LEU A 526 -11.59 12.47 23.81
C LEU A 526 -10.81 13.17 24.93
N ASN A 527 -9.69 12.58 25.35
CA ASN A 527 -8.65 13.33 26.05
C ASN A 527 -7.62 13.72 24.99
N PRO A 528 -7.69 14.94 24.43
CA PRO A 528 -6.97 15.23 23.22
C PRO A 528 -5.46 15.41 23.44
N ASN A 529 -4.90 15.33 24.66
CA ASN A 529 -3.44 15.39 24.91
C ASN A 529 -2.73 16.54 24.17
N GLY A 530 -3.34 17.73 24.24
CA GLY A 530 -2.86 18.94 23.57
C GLY A 530 -3.25 19.07 22.10
N TRP A 531 -3.90 18.08 21.48
CA TRP A 531 -4.54 18.21 20.17
C TRP A 531 -5.81 19.06 20.28
N THR A 532 -6.17 19.72 19.18
CA THR A 532 -7.42 20.45 19.01
C THR A 532 -8.24 19.72 17.97
N ILE A 533 -9.52 19.49 18.27
CA ILE A 533 -10.46 18.87 17.34
C ILE A 533 -11.42 19.96 16.90
N ARG A 534 -11.45 20.24 15.60
CA ARG A 534 -12.30 21.26 15.01
C ARG A 534 -13.25 20.60 14.02
N CYS A 535 -14.54 20.72 14.29
CA CYS A 535 -15.60 20.29 13.39
C CYS A 535 -16.11 21.50 12.60
N SER A 536 -16.39 21.31 11.31
CA SER A 536 -16.94 22.33 10.44
C SER A 536 -17.94 21.71 9.47
N GLN A 537 -18.99 22.44 9.11
CA GLN A 537 -20.04 21.97 8.20
C GLN A 537 -19.94 22.68 6.85
N LEU A 538 -20.28 21.95 5.80
CA LEU A 538 -20.34 22.46 4.44
C LEU A 538 -21.63 22.00 3.78
N GLU A 539 -22.45 22.96 3.37
CA GLU A 539 -23.70 22.73 2.65
C GLU A 539 -23.50 23.04 1.16
N LEU A 540 -23.21 22.01 0.36
CA LEU A 540 -22.99 22.12 -1.08
C LEU A 540 -23.65 20.95 -1.80
N ARG A 541 -24.38 21.23 -2.88
CA ARG A 541 -25.06 20.19 -3.68
C ARG A 541 -24.35 19.95 -5.00
N GLY A 542 -24.12 18.68 -5.31
CA GLY A 542 -23.54 18.28 -6.60
C GLY A 542 -22.10 18.76 -6.79
N CYS A 543 -21.32 18.86 -5.71
CA CYS A 543 -19.93 19.30 -5.76
C CYS A 543 -18.96 18.14 -5.53
N ILE A 544 -17.76 18.26 -6.11
CA ILE A 544 -16.63 17.36 -5.88
C ILE A 544 -15.53 18.17 -5.20
N LEU A 545 -15.00 17.65 -4.09
CA LEU A 545 -13.81 18.19 -3.44
C LEU A 545 -12.57 17.81 -4.27
N ARG A 546 -11.81 18.83 -4.67
CA ARG A 546 -10.61 18.69 -5.51
C ARG A 546 -9.32 18.94 -4.76
N GLU A 547 -9.33 19.88 -3.83
CA GLU A 547 -8.14 20.21 -3.03
C GLU A 547 -8.53 20.52 -1.59
N VAL A 548 -7.66 20.12 -0.67
CA VAL A 548 -7.77 20.51 0.74
C VAL A 548 -6.56 21.33 1.09
N CYS A 549 -6.81 22.52 1.60
CA CYS A 549 -5.78 23.43 2.07
C CYS A 549 -6.02 23.81 3.54
N VAL A 550 -4.92 24.02 4.25
CA VAL A 550 -4.89 24.53 5.61
C VAL A 550 -4.45 25.99 5.55
N LYS A 551 -5.33 26.90 5.98
CA LYS A 551 -5.03 28.31 6.15
C LYS A 551 -4.34 28.52 7.49
N ILE A 552 -3.19 29.20 7.47
CA ILE A 552 -2.35 29.48 8.62
C ILE A 552 -2.25 31.01 8.75
N GLU A 553 -2.73 31.52 9.88
CA GLU A 553 -2.89 32.94 10.13
C GLU A 553 -2.22 33.38 11.43
N ARG A 554 -1.60 34.57 11.41
CA ARG A 554 -1.09 35.22 12.62
C ARG A 554 -2.23 35.93 13.34
N THR A 555 -2.43 35.60 14.62
CA THR A 555 -3.49 36.19 15.46
C THR A 555 -3.11 37.51 16.15
N GLY A 556 -1.86 37.97 15.96
CA GLY A 556 -1.31 39.15 16.63
C GLY A 556 -0.76 40.22 15.68
N ARG A 557 -0.01 41.18 16.25
CA ARG A 557 0.56 42.30 15.49
C ARG A 557 1.49 41.84 14.35
N PRO A 558 1.59 42.61 13.26
CA PRO A 558 2.54 42.35 12.17
C PRO A 558 3.98 42.29 12.66
N LYS A 559 4.51 41.06 12.74
CA LYS A 559 5.92 40.75 13.02
C LYS A 559 6.27 39.44 12.35
N ASP A 560 7.55 39.25 12.05
CA ASP A 560 8.06 37.97 11.57
C ASP A 560 7.68 36.88 12.58
N MET A 561 6.99 35.86 12.09
CA MET A 561 6.42 34.83 12.92
C MET A 561 6.76 33.46 12.35
N PRO A 562 7.74 32.75 12.93
CA PRO A 562 7.89 31.34 12.65
C PRO A 562 6.66 30.60 13.17
N PHE A 563 6.22 29.59 12.44
CA PHE A 563 5.09 28.76 12.84
C PHE A 563 5.42 27.29 12.71
N SER A 564 4.74 26.49 13.52
CA SER A 564 4.77 25.03 13.43
C SER A 564 3.38 24.52 13.78
N CYS A 565 2.78 23.83 12.82
CA CYS A 565 1.44 23.27 12.91
C CYS A 565 1.50 21.78 12.58
N ARG A 566 0.89 20.93 13.41
CA ARG A 566 0.76 19.48 13.14
C ARG A 566 -0.69 19.16 12.83
N VAL A 567 -0.94 18.45 11.75
CA VAL A 567 -2.26 17.91 11.40
C VAL A 567 -2.22 16.40 11.64
N GLY A 568 -3.00 15.94 12.61
CA GLY A 568 -3.03 14.55 13.05
C GLY A 568 -4.05 13.70 12.29
N GLU A 569 -5.18 14.28 11.91
CA GLU A 569 -6.22 13.58 11.17
C GLU A 569 -7.14 14.58 10.44
N LEU A 570 -7.55 14.23 9.23
CA LEU A 570 -8.57 14.91 8.46
C LEU A 570 -9.68 13.91 8.11
N MET A 571 -10.93 14.29 8.33
CA MET A 571 -12.10 13.54 7.91
C MET A 571 -13.05 14.42 7.12
N VAL A 572 -13.61 13.87 6.04
CA VAL A 572 -14.72 14.43 5.28
C VAL A 572 -15.82 13.37 5.26
N LEU A 573 -16.96 13.69 5.87
CA LEU A 573 -18.02 12.75 6.20
C LEU A 573 -19.37 13.25 5.67
N ASP A 574 -20.22 12.32 5.24
CA ASP A 574 -21.65 12.62 5.10
C ASP A 574 -22.27 12.72 6.50
N VAL A 575 -22.98 13.82 6.79
CA VAL A 575 -23.69 13.97 8.07
C VAL A 575 -24.66 12.83 8.32
N ALA A 576 -25.30 12.29 7.27
CA ALA A 576 -26.21 11.15 7.39
C ALA A 576 -25.50 9.85 7.83
N SER A 577 -24.17 9.77 7.69
CA SER A 577 -23.37 8.60 8.09
C SER A 577 -22.91 8.63 9.55
N LEU A 578 -23.22 9.69 10.31
CA LEU A 578 -22.83 9.84 11.71
C LEU A 578 -23.67 8.97 12.65
N GLN A 579 -23.41 7.67 12.64
CA GLN A 579 -24.12 6.71 13.48
C GLN A 579 -23.17 5.71 14.13
N VAL A 580 -23.63 5.07 15.20
CA VAL A 580 -22.88 4.00 15.87
C VAL A 580 -22.71 2.84 14.89
N PRO A 581 -21.48 2.32 14.70
CA PRO A 581 -21.28 1.14 13.86
C PRO A 581 -22.15 -0.04 14.29
N SER A 582 -22.96 -0.55 13.37
CA SER A 582 -23.94 -1.61 13.64
C SER A 582 -23.44 -3.02 13.33
N ASP A 583 -22.47 -3.15 12.43
CA ASP A 583 -21.93 -4.44 11.99
C ASP A 583 -21.21 -5.17 13.12
N ARG A 584 -21.26 -6.50 13.06
CA ARG A 584 -20.68 -7.40 14.06
C ARG A 584 -19.70 -8.34 13.38
N ILE A 585 -18.63 -8.69 14.08
CA ILE A 585 -17.76 -9.77 13.64
C ILE A 585 -18.54 -11.09 13.72
N GLN A 586 -18.51 -11.84 12.61
CA GLN A 586 -19.14 -13.14 12.49
C GLN A 586 -18.10 -14.22 12.22
N GLY A 587 -18.43 -15.48 12.57
CA GLY A 587 -17.64 -16.64 12.19
C GLY A 587 -16.16 -16.61 12.60
N LEU A 588 -15.81 -16.01 13.75
CA LEU A 588 -14.43 -16.04 14.23
C LEU A 588 -14.02 -17.51 14.48
N CYS A 589 -13.03 -18.02 13.78
CA CYS A 589 -12.47 -19.36 13.96
C CYS A 589 -10.98 -19.29 14.33
N ILE A 590 -10.49 -20.38 14.93
CA ILE A 590 -9.08 -20.60 15.27
C ILE A 590 -8.66 -21.88 14.55
N ASP A 591 -7.72 -21.77 13.63
CA ASP A 591 -7.18 -22.85 12.80
C ASP A 591 -5.65 -22.91 12.96
N ASP A 592 -5.01 -23.94 12.39
CA ASP A 592 -3.55 -24.08 12.28
C ASP A 592 -2.76 -23.83 13.59
N VAL A 593 -3.26 -24.41 14.68
CA VAL A 593 -2.64 -24.29 16.00
C VAL A 593 -1.30 -25.02 16.02
N VAL A 594 -0.24 -24.30 16.41
CA VAL A 594 1.11 -24.83 16.57
C VAL A 594 1.65 -24.41 17.93
N TRP A 595 2.20 -25.37 18.67
CA TRP A 595 2.80 -25.14 20.00
C TRP A 595 4.32 -25.18 19.91
N LEU A 596 4.98 -24.16 20.46
CA LEU A 596 6.44 -24.06 20.50
C LEU A 596 6.94 -23.88 21.95
N HIS A 597 8.22 -24.17 22.18
CA HIS A 597 8.92 -23.84 23.41
C HIS A 597 9.85 -22.65 23.19
N GLY A 598 9.72 -21.62 24.03
CA GLY A 598 10.70 -20.54 24.10
C GLY A 598 11.80 -20.82 25.12
N ALA A 599 13.02 -20.38 24.84
CA ALA A 599 14.13 -20.40 25.79
C ALA A 599 14.12 -19.14 26.67
N GLY A 600 14.25 -19.30 28.00
CA GLY A 600 14.36 -18.19 28.94
C GLY A 600 15.74 -17.52 28.91
N THR A 601 15.80 -16.20 29.09
CA THR A 601 17.05 -15.42 29.20
C THR A 601 17.62 -15.36 30.62
N SER A 602 17.22 -16.28 31.50
CA SER A 602 17.58 -16.31 32.94
C SER A 602 18.60 -17.43 33.23
N PRO A 603 19.43 -17.34 34.30
CA PRO A 603 20.40 -18.39 34.66
C PRO A 603 19.79 -19.77 34.96
N GLU A 604 18.47 -19.83 35.15
CA GLU A 604 17.69 -21.08 35.18
C GLU A 604 16.89 -21.21 33.88
N PRO A 605 17.00 -22.33 33.13
CA PRO A 605 16.28 -22.52 31.88
C PRO A 605 14.80 -22.82 32.16
N ALA A 606 14.03 -21.78 32.47
CA ALA A 606 12.57 -21.86 32.44
C ALA A 606 12.14 -21.83 30.97
N THR A 607 11.72 -22.98 30.44
CA THR A 607 10.98 -23.05 29.19
C THR A 607 9.59 -22.43 29.40
N TYR A 608 9.09 -21.71 28.40
CA TYR A 608 7.72 -21.20 28.41
C TYR A 608 6.98 -21.66 27.16
N LEU A 609 5.69 -21.95 27.33
CA LEU A 609 4.80 -22.35 26.24
C LEU A 609 4.42 -21.16 25.34
N LEU A 610 4.57 -21.35 24.04
CA LEU A 610 4.20 -20.41 22.99
C LEU A 610 3.06 -20.98 22.13
N LEU A 611 2.03 -20.17 21.91
CA LEU A 611 0.90 -20.46 21.04
C LEU A 611 1.05 -19.70 19.72
N ASN A 612 0.99 -20.45 18.62
CA ASN A 612 0.75 -19.92 17.29
C ASN A 612 -0.61 -20.41 16.80
N ALA A 613 -1.40 -19.54 16.18
CA ALA A 613 -2.70 -19.92 15.63
C ALA A 613 -3.16 -18.95 14.54
N THR A 614 -3.87 -19.45 13.54
CA THR A 614 -4.51 -18.65 12.49
C THR A 614 -5.93 -18.28 12.93
N LEU A 615 -6.24 -17.00 12.95
CA LEU A 615 -7.57 -16.45 13.21
C LEU A 615 -8.19 -15.98 11.89
N ARG A 616 -9.43 -16.37 11.63
CA ARG A 616 -10.22 -15.89 10.50
C ARG A 616 -11.60 -15.48 10.98
N TRP A 617 -12.15 -14.41 10.42
CA TRP A 617 -13.50 -13.94 10.74
C TRP A 617 -14.15 -13.31 9.51
N ASP A 618 -15.40 -12.88 9.63
CA ASP A 618 -16.08 -12.11 8.61
C ASP A 618 -16.51 -10.73 9.14
N TYR A 619 -16.20 -9.70 8.36
CA TYR A 619 -16.52 -8.31 8.62
C TYR A 619 -16.30 -7.46 7.34
N PRO A 620 -17.15 -6.46 7.03
CA PRO A 620 -16.96 -5.64 5.83
C PRO A 620 -15.65 -4.83 5.86
N ALA A 621 -14.70 -5.17 5.00
CA ALA A 621 -13.38 -4.53 4.94
C ALA A 621 -13.44 -3.02 4.62
N THR A 622 -14.50 -2.53 3.97
CA THR A 622 -14.67 -1.11 3.65
C THR A 622 -15.06 -0.24 4.85
N LEU A 623 -15.53 -0.85 5.94
CA LEU A 623 -16.02 -0.16 7.15
C LEU A 623 -14.96 -0.08 8.25
N VAL A 624 -13.86 -0.83 8.11
CA VAL A 624 -12.83 -0.99 9.12
C VAL A 624 -11.55 -0.27 8.70
N ARG A 625 -10.85 0.31 9.67
CA ARG A 625 -9.49 0.84 9.51
C ARG A 625 -8.47 -0.28 9.73
N HIS A 626 -8.67 -1.06 10.79
CA HIS A 626 -7.93 -2.27 11.15
C HIS A 626 -8.69 -3.01 12.25
N PHE A 627 -8.25 -4.20 12.59
CA PHE A 627 -8.71 -4.94 13.75
C PHE A 627 -7.62 -4.95 14.82
N LYS A 628 -8.02 -4.85 16.08
CA LYS A 628 -7.13 -5.13 17.20
C LYS A 628 -7.40 -6.54 17.70
N VAL A 629 -6.34 -7.35 17.74
CA VAL A 629 -6.41 -8.73 18.22
C VAL A 629 -5.89 -8.74 19.64
N TYR A 630 -6.70 -9.23 20.56
CA TYR A 630 -6.40 -9.34 21.97
C TYR A 630 -6.44 -10.79 22.41
N TRP A 631 -5.78 -11.06 23.53
CA TRP A 631 -5.99 -12.28 24.27
C TRP A 631 -6.21 -11.96 25.76
N ARG A 632 -6.86 -12.89 26.46
CA ARG A 632 -6.83 -12.93 27.92
C ARG A 632 -6.90 -14.37 28.41
N ARG A 633 -6.34 -14.59 29.59
CA ARG A 633 -6.58 -15.82 30.35
C ARG A 633 -8.01 -15.81 30.87
N LEU A 634 -8.76 -16.89 30.63
CA LEU A 634 -10.06 -17.10 31.25
C LEU A 634 -9.92 -17.86 32.57
N ARG A 635 -10.99 -17.89 33.36
CA ARG A 635 -11.04 -18.67 34.60
C ARG A 635 -10.72 -20.13 34.28
N GLY A 636 -9.61 -20.62 34.81
CA GLY A 636 -9.22 -22.02 34.65
C GLY A 636 -10.10 -22.95 35.49
N PRO A 637 -9.84 -24.28 35.47
CA PRO A 637 -10.53 -25.23 36.34
C PRO A 637 -10.34 -24.95 37.85
N HIS A 638 -9.37 -24.11 38.21
CA HIS A 638 -9.14 -23.65 39.58
C HIS A 638 -9.94 -22.35 39.88
N PRO A 639 -10.96 -22.37 40.76
CA PRO A 639 -11.91 -21.25 40.95
C PRO A 639 -11.31 -19.94 41.46
N SER A 640 -10.08 -20.00 42.01
CA SER A 640 -9.38 -18.88 42.67
C SER A 640 -8.68 -17.91 41.72
N ILE A 641 -8.57 -18.22 40.43
CA ILE A 641 -7.87 -17.36 39.46
C ILE A 641 -8.91 -16.54 38.68
N PRO A 642 -8.97 -15.20 38.86
CA PRO A 642 -9.87 -14.35 38.08
C PRO A 642 -9.45 -14.29 36.59
N PRO A 643 -10.37 -13.95 35.66
CA PRO A 643 -9.98 -13.69 34.29
C PRO A 643 -8.97 -12.55 34.22
N GLY A 644 -7.99 -12.70 33.33
CA GLY A 644 -6.99 -11.68 33.08
C GLY A 644 -7.58 -10.47 32.35
N GLN A 645 -6.82 -9.38 32.33
CA GLN A 645 -7.11 -8.23 31.47
C GLN A 645 -6.85 -8.60 29.99
N LEU A 646 -7.54 -7.92 29.08
CA LEU A 646 -7.25 -8.03 27.65
C LEU A 646 -5.87 -7.43 27.37
N VAL A 647 -5.02 -8.21 26.71
CA VAL A 647 -3.67 -7.82 26.29
C VAL A 647 -3.65 -7.79 24.76
N LEU A 648 -3.23 -6.66 24.18
CA LEU A 648 -3.10 -6.52 22.74
C LEU A 648 -2.00 -7.45 22.23
N VAL A 649 -2.37 -8.31 21.28
CA VAL A 649 -1.46 -9.22 20.56
C VAL A 649 -0.91 -8.50 19.34
N GLY A 650 -1.77 -7.86 18.56
CA GLY A 650 -1.37 -7.17 17.34
C GLY A 650 -2.53 -6.49 16.62
N ARG A 651 -2.24 -5.94 15.45
CA ARG A 651 -3.22 -5.33 14.56
C ARG A 651 -3.29 -6.11 13.27
N SER A 652 -4.50 -6.42 12.82
CA SER A 652 -4.73 -6.97 11.48
C SER A 652 -5.35 -5.93 10.57
N TYR A 653 -4.91 -5.89 9.31
CA TYR A 653 -5.51 -5.05 8.27
C TYR A 653 -6.33 -5.88 7.27
N SER A 654 -6.61 -7.14 7.62
CA SER A 654 -7.50 -8.04 6.89
C SER A 654 -8.38 -8.81 7.85
N ASN A 655 -9.27 -9.65 7.33
CA ASN A 655 -10.09 -10.57 8.14
C ASN A 655 -9.37 -11.87 8.53
N LEU A 656 -8.04 -11.88 8.41
CA LEU A 656 -7.16 -13.00 8.68
C LEU A 656 -5.98 -12.49 9.53
N PHE A 657 -5.58 -13.24 10.54
CA PHE A 657 -4.45 -12.89 11.38
C PHE A 657 -3.81 -14.13 11.99
N ARG A 658 -2.50 -14.30 11.84
CA ARG A 658 -1.75 -15.32 12.56
C ARG A 658 -1.17 -14.75 13.83
N VAL A 659 -1.63 -15.27 14.95
CA VAL A 659 -0.97 -15.12 16.25
C VAL A 659 0.34 -15.89 16.19
N THR A 660 1.45 -15.22 16.45
CA THR A 660 2.79 -15.80 16.50
C THR A 660 3.42 -15.55 17.87
N GLU A 661 4.09 -16.57 18.39
CA GLU A 661 4.85 -16.60 19.63
C GLU A 661 4.11 -16.02 20.84
N LEU A 662 2.79 -16.26 20.94
CA LEU A 662 2.01 -15.79 22.07
C LEU A 662 2.36 -16.62 23.31
N ARG A 663 3.07 -16.00 24.25
CA ARG A 663 3.38 -16.63 25.54
C ARG A 663 2.11 -16.85 26.36
N VAL A 664 1.87 -18.11 26.71
CA VAL A 664 0.72 -18.53 27.54
C VAL A 664 1.20 -19.32 28.77
N PRO A 665 0.35 -19.47 29.82
CA PRO A 665 0.67 -20.32 30.96
C PRO A 665 0.82 -21.80 30.56
N GLU A 666 1.59 -22.56 31.34
CA GLU A 666 1.69 -24.02 31.22
C GLU A 666 0.31 -24.71 31.34
N PRO A 667 0.09 -25.85 30.65
CA PRO A 667 -1.18 -26.55 30.66
C PRO A 667 -1.50 -27.15 32.05
N PRO A 668 -2.78 -27.39 32.36
CA PRO A 668 -3.96 -27.08 31.55
C PRO A 668 -4.35 -25.59 31.62
N GLY A 669 -4.81 -25.05 30.50
CA GLY A 669 -5.22 -23.65 30.38
C GLY A 669 -6.52 -23.45 29.61
N LEU A 670 -7.11 -22.28 29.84
CA LEU A 670 -8.24 -21.75 29.08
C LEU A 670 -7.96 -20.27 28.81
N LEU A 671 -7.96 -19.90 27.54
CA LEU A 671 -7.79 -18.52 27.09
C LEU A 671 -8.90 -18.12 26.13
N GLU A 672 -9.01 -16.82 25.92
CA GLU A 672 -9.90 -16.23 24.93
C GLU A 672 -9.09 -15.33 23.99
N LEU A 673 -9.33 -15.49 22.69
CA LEU A 673 -8.87 -14.56 21.66
C LEU A 673 -10.06 -13.69 21.25
N VAL A 674 -9.81 -12.37 21.18
CA VAL A 674 -10.83 -11.36 20.95
C VAL A 674 -10.40 -10.46 19.80
N VAL A 675 -11.30 -10.19 18.87
CA VAL A 675 -11.07 -9.31 17.73
C VAL A 675 -11.99 -8.10 17.86
N GLU A 676 -11.40 -6.91 17.99
CA GLU A 676 -12.11 -5.63 17.99
C GLU A 676 -12.00 -5.00 16.59
N PRO A 677 -13.12 -4.73 15.90
CA PRO A 677 -13.10 -3.92 14.68
C PRO A 677 -12.91 -2.44 15.04
N VAL A 678 -11.87 -1.81 14.50
CA VAL A 678 -11.70 -0.36 14.60
C VAL A 678 -12.32 0.28 13.39
N SER A 679 -13.41 1.03 13.56
CA SER A 679 -14.12 1.64 12.44
C SER A 679 -13.22 2.59 11.63
N LYS A 680 -13.52 2.76 10.33
CA LYS A 680 -12.77 3.64 9.42
C LYS A 680 -12.64 5.07 9.95
N MET A 681 -13.66 5.55 10.64
CA MET A 681 -13.72 6.88 11.26
C MET A 681 -13.18 6.91 12.69
N GLY A 682 -12.66 5.81 13.23
CA GLY A 682 -12.19 5.74 14.62
C GLY A 682 -13.29 5.81 15.69
N PHE A 683 -14.57 5.73 15.29
CA PHE A 683 -15.70 5.61 16.21
C PHE A 683 -15.65 4.30 16.99
N ARG A 684 -16.09 4.35 18.25
CA ARG A 684 -16.15 3.19 19.13
C ARG A 684 -17.18 2.19 18.62
N VAL A 685 -16.75 0.94 18.48
CA VAL A 685 -17.65 -0.18 18.19
C VAL A 685 -18.05 -0.84 19.51
N PRO A 686 -19.35 -1.04 19.78
CA PRO A 686 -19.80 -1.71 21.00
C PRO A 686 -19.13 -3.07 21.21
N GLU A 687 -18.75 -3.39 22.44
CA GLU A 687 -18.10 -4.67 22.76
C GLU A 687 -18.94 -5.89 22.35
N SER A 688 -20.27 -5.77 22.34
CA SER A 688 -21.20 -6.82 21.87
C SER A 688 -21.06 -7.15 20.39
N HIS A 689 -20.33 -6.34 19.61
CA HIS A 689 -20.09 -6.53 18.19
C HIS A 689 -18.68 -7.11 17.90
N TRP A 690 -17.85 -7.27 18.94
CA TRP A 690 -16.50 -7.85 18.81
C TRP A 690 -16.57 -9.38 18.69
N GLY A 691 -15.62 -9.95 17.94
CA GLY A 691 -15.49 -11.41 17.79
C GLY A 691 -14.75 -12.01 18.99
N ARG A 692 -15.20 -13.16 19.49
CA ARG A 692 -14.57 -13.85 20.63
C ARG A 692 -14.53 -15.35 20.42
N ARG A 693 -13.42 -15.99 20.76
CA ARG A 693 -13.26 -17.45 20.76
C ARG A 693 -12.42 -17.93 21.92
N SER A 694 -12.88 -18.99 22.57
CA SER A 694 -12.16 -19.64 23.66
C SER A 694 -11.39 -20.86 23.16
N LEU A 695 -10.16 -21.01 23.65
CA LEU A 695 -9.28 -22.14 23.39
C LEU A 695 -8.84 -22.74 24.73
N SER A 696 -9.22 -24.00 24.96
CA SER A 696 -8.77 -24.82 26.07
C SER A 696 -7.64 -25.72 25.59
N TYR A 697 -6.61 -25.89 26.42
CA TYR A 697 -5.47 -26.73 26.09
C TYR A 697 -4.99 -27.54 27.29
N THR A 698 -4.60 -28.79 27.05
CA THR A 698 -4.13 -29.73 28.08
C THR A 698 -2.77 -30.32 27.73
N GLU A 699 -2.09 -30.88 28.75
CA GLU A 699 -0.85 -31.61 28.54
C GLU A 699 -1.10 -32.89 27.74
N ASP A 700 -0.14 -33.30 26.91
CA ASP A 700 -0.21 -34.59 26.25
C ASP A 700 0.05 -35.71 27.27
N VAL A 701 -1.01 -36.41 27.65
CA VAL A 701 -0.95 -37.53 28.62
C VAL A 701 -0.54 -38.83 27.92
N THR A 702 -0.42 -38.86 26.59
CA THR A 702 0.12 -40.00 25.84
C THR A 702 1.64 -39.95 25.80
N LYS A 703 2.27 -40.51 26.85
CA LYS A 703 3.70 -40.88 26.86
C LYS A 703 3.93 -42.27 26.28
#